data_AF-A0A7K9VL12-F1
#
_entry.id   AF-A0A7K9VL12-F1
#
_cell.length_a   1.000
_cell.length_b   1.000
_cell.length_c   1.000
_cell.angle_alpha   90.00
_cell.angle_beta   90.00
_cell.angle_gamma   90.00
#
_symmetry.space_group_name_H-M   'P 1'
#
loop_
_entity.id
_entity.type
_entity.pdbx_description
1 polymer ?
#
loop_
_entity_poly.entity_id
_entity_poly.type
_entity_poly.pdbx_seq_one_letter_code
_entity_poly.pdbx_strand_id
1 'polypeptide(L)'
;MSGRRARGPLQRVQRQSRQLRACGYVNLHVSVILHDLGGLSCFQCRCMQLQKLVDENTNALHNLKKADEPAPVGNYNQRKEEEEKLLLKLSQQLRKLGHVLDQDNAATNYAVDEGRQKDPRTEDEDKEEDESDDDDGESSEEEDSEETDEEDEDKLLDDPNVKECVAVGNFNAQQEGDLTFTKGEVLLIHDKKADGWWLAENSKGERGLVPRTYLAVRNEDGESQEESDEHIEVVDETADGTEIKKRTDSHWSAVRRAITENDTVEVLATMGAVPAGFRLSTLFQLLEEGNQFRASYFLQPELTPSQLAFKDLVWDSEKNTIHPRPTRVSLIVTLCGCKMIPLPAVSIQVLSRHVRLCLFDGNRVLSNIHTVRATWQPRNPQMWTFSPRVTGILPSLLDGDCFVRSNSPSSDIGFLFELGITYIRNSTGERGELSCGWAFQKLFTSDGMPVPSKMYELLLNGGTPYERGVEVDPSISRRAGSGVLHQFITLKKQPVLLVKLRSLSTQSKDILNLLPETLIGSMCYIHLLIFYRQILGDALLKERINMQSADLICNPVLATFPQLVDQPDLMDALRSAWADRERNLRRSEKRDREFLKSLFVLVYHDSVFPLLQSTFLPSYKWAEEESEACRWRVIADFLRKSRENDGALQSLLSSENTHKAFDISELAYDFLGETRKNNPVV
;
A
#
# COMPACT_ATOMS: atom_id res chain seq x y z
N MET A 1 17.91 -26.39 26.98
CA MET A 1 19.11 -26.64 26.14
C MET A 1 18.85 -26.18 24.70
N SER A 2 19.32 -24.99 24.31
CA SER A 2 19.10 -24.39 22.99
C SER A 2 20.36 -24.49 22.12
N GLY A 3 20.37 -25.45 21.18
CA GLY A 3 21.52 -25.75 20.33
C GLY A 3 21.25 -25.60 18.83
N ARG A 4 20.75 -24.45 18.36
CA ARG A 4 20.79 -24.15 16.92
C ARG A 4 22.22 -23.83 16.52
N ARG A 5 22.99 -24.87 16.15
CA ARG A 5 24.34 -24.74 15.57
C ARG A 5 24.33 -23.74 14.41
N ALA A 6 25.40 -22.94 14.31
CA ALA A 6 25.62 -22.08 13.15
C ALA A 6 25.58 -22.92 11.86
N ARG A 7 24.88 -22.43 10.83
CA ARG A 7 24.72 -23.18 9.58
C ARG A 7 26.03 -23.19 8.80
N GLY A 8 26.46 -24.39 8.42
CA GLY A 8 27.65 -24.61 7.61
C GLY A 8 27.61 -23.91 6.25
N PRO A 9 28.76 -23.55 5.65
CA PRO A 9 28.82 -22.89 4.35
C PRO A 9 28.04 -23.61 3.24
N LEU A 10 28.11 -24.95 3.14
CA LEU A 10 27.34 -25.72 2.17
C LEU A 10 25.83 -25.53 2.35
N GLN A 11 25.34 -25.50 3.59
CA GLN A 11 23.91 -25.24 3.87
C GLN A 11 23.47 -23.83 3.50
N ARG A 12 24.38 -22.84 3.44
CA ARG A 12 24.08 -21.49 2.96
C ARG A 12 23.90 -21.48 1.44
N VAL A 13 24.84 -22.09 0.71
CA VAL A 13 24.78 -22.22 -0.76
C VAL A 13 23.57 -23.04 -1.21
N GLN A 14 23.27 -24.16 -0.54
CA GLN A 14 22.06 -24.95 -0.79
C GLN A 14 20.76 -24.15 -0.53
N ARG A 15 20.75 -23.22 0.43
CA ARG A 15 19.60 -22.33 0.66
C ARG A 15 19.46 -21.30 -0.45
N GLN A 16 20.55 -20.64 -0.84
CA GLN A 16 20.57 -19.66 -1.93
C GLN A 16 20.13 -20.32 -3.24
N SER A 17 20.65 -21.52 -3.53
CA SER A 17 20.25 -22.33 -4.68
C SER A 17 18.75 -22.67 -4.72
N ARG A 18 18.13 -22.99 -3.56
CA ARG A 18 16.67 -23.17 -3.46
C ARG A 18 15.89 -21.88 -3.77
N GLN A 19 16.42 -20.72 -3.38
CA GLN A 19 15.80 -19.42 -3.65
C GLN A 19 15.94 -19.04 -5.13
N LEU A 20 17.11 -19.27 -5.75
CA LEU A 20 17.34 -19.10 -7.18
C LEU A 20 16.45 -20.04 -8.01
N ARG A 21 16.28 -21.30 -7.60
CA ARG A 21 15.32 -22.22 -8.23
C ARG A 21 13.89 -21.71 -8.13
N ALA A 22 13.45 -21.25 -6.95
CA ALA A 22 12.11 -20.68 -6.78
C ALA A 22 11.88 -19.48 -7.72
N CYS A 23 12.86 -18.57 -7.83
CA CYS A 23 12.80 -17.44 -8.75
C CYS A 23 12.83 -17.89 -10.23
N GLY A 24 13.62 -18.89 -10.58
CA GLY A 24 13.65 -19.49 -11.93
C GLY A 24 12.32 -20.14 -12.34
N TYR A 25 11.63 -20.81 -11.42
CA TYR A 25 10.28 -21.35 -11.68
C TYR A 25 9.23 -20.25 -11.86
N VAL A 26 9.35 -19.13 -11.16
CA VAL A 26 8.50 -17.93 -11.39
C VAL A 26 8.76 -17.36 -12.79
N ASN A 27 10.03 -17.24 -13.20
CA ASN A 27 10.36 -16.74 -14.53
C ASN A 27 9.90 -17.69 -15.65
N LEU A 28 9.99 -19.00 -15.47
CA LEU A 28 9.44 -20.00 -16.41
C LEU A 28 7.89 -19.98 -16.50
N HIS A 29 7.19 -19.34 -15.56
CA HIS A 29 5.76 -19.07 -15.67
C HIS A 29 5.50 -17.73 -16.37
N VAL A 30 6.27 -16.70 -16.05
CA VAL A 30 6.19 -15.38 -16.69
C VAL A 30 6.48 -15.47 -18.20
N SER A 31 7.42 -16.32 -18.65
CA SER A 31 7.70 -16.54 -20.08
C SER A 31 6.51 -17.08 -20.89
N VAL A 32 5.60 -17.82 -20.25
CA VAL A 32 4.41 -18.40 -20.91
C VAL A 32 3.28 -17.37 -21.01
N ILE A 33 3.32 -16.32 -20.18
CA ILE A 33 2.29 -15.27 -20.11
C ILE A 33 2.72 -14.06 -20.97
N LEU A 34 4.01 -13.71 -20.99
CA LEU A 34 4.54 -12.57 -21.76
C LEU A 34 4.64 -12.80 -23.27
N HIS A 35 4.59 -14.06 -23.73
CA HIS A 35 4.58 -14.40 -25.16
C HIS A 35 3.42 -13.72 -25.91
N ASP A 36 2.29 -13.51 -25.24
CA ASP A 36 1.07 -12.96 -25.85
C ASP A 36 0.94 -11.43 -25.70
N LEU A 37 1.88 -10.75 -25.00
CA LEU A 37 1.75 -9.33 -24.59
C LEU A 37 3.05 -8.49 -24.75
N GLY A 38 4.06 -8.95 -25.49
CA GLY A 38 5.17 -8.10 -25.95
C GLY A 38 6.24 -7.67 -24.91
N GLY A 39 6.14 -8.10 -23.65
CA GLY A 39 7.07 -7.72 -22.56
C GLY A 39 8.48 -8.35 -22.58
N LEU A 40 9.02 -8.66 -23.76
CA LEU A 40 10.23 -9.49 -23.96
C LEU A 40 11.49 -8.93 -23.28
N SER A 41 11.72 -7.61 -23.35
CA SER A 41 12.96 -6.96 -22.89
C SER A 41 13.16 -7.01 -21.36
N CYS A 42 12.08 -6.80 -20.58
CA CYS A 42 12.13 -6.89 -19.12
C CYS A 42 12.43 -8.32 -18.66
N PHE A 43 11.84 -9.31 -19.34
CA PHE A 43 12.05 -10.72 -19.03
C PHE A 43 13.49 -11.18 -19.34
N GLN A 44 14.05 -10.71 -20.45
CA GLN A 44 15.43 -10.99 -20.84
C GLN A 44 16.45 -10.45 -19.82
N CYS A 45 16.28 -9.21 -19.37
CA CYS A 45 17.13 -8.62 -18.33
C CYS A 45 17.09 -9.42 -17.01
N ARG A 46 15.88 -9.86 -16.61
CA ARG A 46 15.67 -10.66 -15.39
C ARG A 46 16.27 -12.07 -15.50
N CYS A 47 16.20 -12.68 -16.68
CA CYS A 47 16.90 -13.93 -16.99
C CYS A 47 18.44 -13.77 -16.89
N MET A 48 19.01 -12.69 -17.44
CA MET A 48 20.44 -12.39 -17.32
C MET A 48 20.89 -12.21 -15.87
N GLN A 49 20.13 -11.46 -15.06
CA GLN A 49 20.46 -11.25 -13.65
C GLN A 49 20.40 -12.55 -12.84
N LEU A 50 19.41 -13.42 -13.11
CA LEU A 50 19.33 -14.74 -12.50
C LEU A 50 20.46 -15.67 -12.95
N GLN A 51 20.85 -15.62 -14.23
CA GLN A 51 21.99 -16.38 -14.75
C GLN A 51 23.28 -15.98 -14.02
N LYS A 52 23.56 -14.67 -13.89
CA LYS A 52 24.70 -14.16 -13.12
C LYS A 52 24.71 -14.66 -11.67
N LEU A 53 23.57 -14.62 -10.98
CA LEU A 53 23.46 -15.09 -9.59
C LEU A 53 23.61 -16.62 -9.46
N VAL A 54 23.18 -17.39 -10.47
CA VAL A 54 23.43 -18.84 -10.54
C VAL A 54 24.91 -19.13 -10.73
N ASP A 55 25.60 -18.36 -11.57
CA ASP A 55 27.04 -18.50 -11.81
C ASP A 55 27.85 -18.08 -10.56
N GLU A 56 27.49 -16.98 -9.89
CA GLU A 56 28.06 -16.58 -8.59
C GLU A 56 27.89 -17.67 -7.52
N ASN A 57 26.69 -18.24 -7.40
CA ASN A 57 26.41 -19.31 -6.43
C ASN A 57 27.09 -20.64 -6.80
N THR A 58 27.34 -20.88 -8.09
CA THR A 58 28.12 -22.03 -8.60
C THR A 58 29.60 -21.85 -8.29
N ASN A 59 30.16 -20.66 -8.51
CA ASN A 59 31.53 -20.31 -8.13
C ASN A 59 31.74 -20.43 -6.61
N ALA A 60 30.77 -19.95 -5.81
CA ALA A 60 30.77 -20.14 -4.36
C ALA A 60 30.76 -21.64 -3.99
N LEU A 61 29.91 -22.45 -4.62
CA LEU A 61 29.88 -23.90 -4.40
C LEU A 61 31.22 -24.56 -4.76
N HIS A 62 31.82 -24.21 -5.90
CA HIS A 62 33.07 -24.78 -6.38
C HIS A 62 34.22 -24.50 -5.41
N ASN A 63 34.32 -23.25 -4.92
CA ASN A 63 35.35 -22.81 -3.98
C ASN A 63 35.25 -23.46 -2.58
N LEU A 64 34.08 -23.97 -2.17
CA LEU A 64 33.91 -24.61 -0.86
C LEU A 64 34.67 -25.94 -0.73
N LYS A 65 35.50 -26.03 0.31
CA LYS A 65 36.23 -27.22 0.72
C LYS A 65 35.60 -27.82 1.97
N LYS A 66 35.75 -29.14 2.14
CA LYS A 66 35.24 -29.88 3.32
C LYS A 66 35.81 -29.36 4.66
N ALA A 67 36.98 -28.70 4.63
CA ALA A 67 37.62 -28.09 5.79
C ALA A 67 36.95 -26.78 6.26
N ASP A 68 36.13 -26.14 5.41
CA ASP A 68 35.45 -24.87 5.73
C ASP A 68 34.19 -25.09 6.59
N GLU A 69 33.78 -26.34 6.79
CA GLU A 69 32.61 -26.72 7.58
C GLU A 69 32.92 -26.75 9.09
N PRO A 70 32.19 -25.99 9.93
CA PRO A 70 32.44 -25.93 11.38
C PRO A 70 32.05 -27.22 12.15
N ALA A 71 31.50 -28.22 11.46
CA ALA A 71 31.23 -29.54 12.00
C ALA A 71 31.26 -30.59 10.87
N PRO A 72 31.61 -31.87 11.13
CA PRO A 72 31.62 -32.90 10.10
C PRO A 72 30.26 -33.08 9.42
N VAL A 73 30.20 -32.76 8.13
CA VAL A 73 29.00 -32.94 7.29
C VAL A 73 29.04 -34.33 6.64
N GLY A 74 28.07 -35.19 7.01
CA GLY A 74 27.85 -36.48 6.35
C GLY A 74 27.55 -36.30 4.86
N ASN A 75 28.18 -37.15 4.03
CA ASN A 75 28.06 -37.15 2.56
C ASN A 75 28.33 -35.78 1.90
N TYR A 76 29.27 -34.99 2.43
CA TYR A 76 29.62 -33.66 1.93
C TYR A 76 29.86 -33.62 0.41
N ASN A 77 30.71 -34.51 -0.13
CA ASN A 77 31.05 -34.52 -1.56
C ASN A 77 29.81 -34.80 -2.43
N GLN A 78 29.01 -35.80 -2.07
CA GLN A 78 27.76 -36.15 -2.75
C GLN A 78 26.78 -34.96 -2.74
N ARG A 79 26.61 -34.30 -1.59
CA ARG A 79 25.71 -33.13 -1.45
C ARG A 79 26.19 -31.89 -2.21
N LYS A 80 27.51 -31.75 -2.40
CA LYS A 80 28.11 -30.73 -3.26
C LYS A 80 27.81 -31.02 -4.73
N GLU A 81 28.07 -32.26 -5.18
CA GLU A 81 27.82 -32.72 -6.54
C GLU A 81 26.32 -32.69 -6.93
N GLU A 82 25.42 -33.07 -6.02
CA GLU A 82 23.97 -32.97 -6.19
C GLU A 82 23.51 -31.51 -6.39
N GLU A 83 24.05 -30.57 -5.60
CA GLU A 83 23.69 -29.15 -5.72
C GLU A 83 24.31 -28.50 -6.98
N GLU A 84 25.51 -28.95 -7.39
CA GLU A 84 26.17 -28.55 -8.64
C GLU A 84 25.35 -28.99 -9.86
N LYS A 85 24.87 -30.25 -9.89
CA LYS A 85 23.95 -30.74 -10.94
C LYS A 85 22.66 -29.94 -11.00
N LEU A 86 22.13 -29.51 -9.86
CA LEU A 86 20.90 -28.71 -9.81
C LEU A 86 21.11 -27.25 -10.27
N LEU A 87 22.25 -26.63 -9.96
CA LEU A 87 22.63 -25.31 -10.45
C LEU A 87 22.93 -25.34 -11.96
N LEU A 88 23.64 -26.36 -12.44
CA LEU A 88 23.89 -26.58 -13.86
C LEU A 88 22.58 -26.73 -14.65
N LYS A 89 21.63 -27.52 -14.14
CA LYS A 89 20.28 -27.65 -14.74
C LYS A 89 19.56 -26.30 -14.80
N LEU A 90 19.60 -25.52 -13.71
CA LEU A 90 18.98 -24.19 -13.67
C LEU A 90 19.63 -23.22 -14.67
N SER A 91 20.96 -23.19 -14.76
CA SER A 91 21.69 -22.38 -15.75
C SER A 91 21.33 -22.80 -17.18
N GLN A 92 21.26 -24.10 -17.48
CA GLN A 92 20.82 -24.57 -18.80
C GLN A 92 19.38 -24.17 -19.13
N GLN A 93 18.48 -24.13 -18.15
CA GLN A 93 17.10 -23.67 -18.36
C GLN A 93 17.06 -22.15 -18.63
N LEU A 94 17.79 -21.34 -17.87
CA LEU A 94 17.87 -19.88 -18.06
C LEU A 94 18.51 -19.51 -19.42
N ARG A 95 19.55 -20.25 -19.83
CA ARG A 95 20.22 -20.03 -21.13
C ARG A 95 19.34 -20.41 -22.32
N LYS A 96 18.55 -21.49 -22.19
CA LYS A 96 17.54 -21.86 -23.19
C LYS A 96 16.43 -20.82 -23.31
N LEU A 97 15.98 -20.26 -22.18
CA LEU A 97 15.03 -19.15 -22.17
C LEU A 97 15.61 -17.92 -22.88
N GLY A 98 16.85 -17.51 -22.55
CA GLY A 98 17.53 -16.40 -23.22
C GLY A 98 17.53 -16.52 -24.75
N HIS A 99 17.94 -17.69 -25.27
CA HIS A 99 17.99 -17.92 -26.72
C HIS A 99 16.62 -17.91 -27.42
N VAL A 100 15.52 -18.26 -26.75
CA VAL A 100 14.17 -18.13 -27.33
C VAL A 100 13.81 -16.65 -27.49
N LEU A 101 14.06 -15.84 -26.45
CA LEU A 101 13.78 -14.40 -26.45
C LEU A 101 14.61 -13.64 -27.49
N ASP A 102 15.88 -14.03 -27.68
CA ASP A 102 16.75 -13.47 -28.72
C ASP A 102 16.23 -13.76 -30.14
N GLN A 103 15.59 -14.91 -30.36
CA GLN A 103 15.01 -15.28 -31.66
C GLN A 103 13.72 -14.50 -31.95
N ASP A 104 12.86 -14.31 -30.95
CA ASP A 104 11.62 -13.54 -31.09
C ASP A 104 11.90 -12.04 -31.34
N ASN A 105 12.87 -11.45 -30.62
CA ASN A 105 13.32 -10.07 -30.87
C ASN A 105 13.87 -9.88 -32.30
N ALA A 106 14.56 -10.88 -32.86
CA ALA A 106 15.04 -10.82 -34.23
C ALA A 106 13.88 -10.84 -35.24
N ALA A 107 12.87 -11.71 -35.02
CA ALA A 107 11.71 -11.83 -35.89
C ALA A 107 10.87 -10.54 -35.96
N THR A 108 10.70 -9.82 -34.85
CA THR A 108 9.94 -8.56 -34.82
C THR A 108 10.62 -7.45 -35.65
N ASN A 109 11.94 -7.40 -35.71
CA ASN A 109 12.69 -6.40 -36.47
C ASN A 109 12.62 -6.59 -38.00
N TYR A 110 12.32 -7.79 -38.48
CA TYR A 110 12.18 -8.06 -39.93
C TYR A 110 10.76 -7.81 -40.47
N ALA A 111 9.78 -7.49 -39.62
CA ALA A 111 8.39 -7.30 -40.03
C ALA A 111 8.00 -5.86 -40.41
N VAL A 112 8.95 -4.91 -40.33
CA VAL A 112 8.70 -3.46 -40.53
C VAL A 112 9.16 -2.95 -41.92
N ASP A 113 9.90 -3.75 -42.69
CA ASP A 113 10.60 -3.32 -43.91
C ASP A 113 10.11 -3.95 -45.24
N GLU A 114 8.80 -4.20 -45.38
CA GLU A 114 8.17 -4.44 -46.70
C GLU A 114 6.98 -3.49 -46.89
N GLY A 115 7.27 -2.21 -47.21
CA GLY A 115 6.26 -1.15 -47.13
C GLY A 115 6.29 -0.02 -48.16
N ARG A 116 7.30 0.16 -49.02
CA ARG A 116 7.22 1.07 -50.19
C ARG A 116 8.32 0.88 -51.23
N GLN A 117 7.91 0.77 -52.49
CA GLN A 117 8.77 0.53 -53.63
C GLN A 117 8.68 1.73 -54.59
N LYS A 118 9.81 2.42 -54.88
CA LYS A 118 10.31 2.74 -56.24
C LYS A 118 11.36 3.87 -56.29
N ASP A 119 12.48 3.51 -56.91
CA ASP A 119 13.47 4.34 -57.64
C ASP A 119 12.85 5.29 -58.70
N PRO A 120 13.58 6.28 -59.28
CA PRO A 120 15.04 6.32 -59.42
C PRO A 120 15.81 7.63 -59.12
N ARG A 121 17.03 7.43 -58.61
CA ARG A 121 18.30 8.12 -58.95
C ARG A 121 18.27 9.46 -59.71
N THR A 122 18.90 10.46 -59.09
CA THR A 122 20.05 11.19 -59.67
C THR A 122 20.99 11.62 -58.55
N GLU A 123 22.29 11.55 -58.80
CA GLU A 123 23.33 12.21 -58.01
C GLU A 123 23.31 13.71 -58.34
N ASP A 124 23.58 14.60 -57.38
CA ASP A 124 24.57 15.68 -57.52
C ASP A 124 24.65 16.60 -56.28
N GLU A 125 25.75 17.33 -56.24
CA GLU A 125 26.45 17.98 -55.15
C GLU A 125 25.80 19.26 -54.56
N ASP A 126 26.32 19.64 -53.38
CA ASP A 126 26.69 21.01 -52.99
C ASP A 126 25.69 22.06 -52.43
N LYS A 127 26.16 22.63 -51.30
CA LYS A 127 26.14 24.03 -50.83
C LYS A 127 24.89 24.67 -50.18
N GLU A 128 25.11 24.98 -48.89
CA GLU A 128 25.18 26.34 -48.28
C GLU A 128 24.06 27.38 -48.49
N GLU A 129 23.88 28.18 -47.43
CA GLU A 129 23.31 29.55 -47.40
C GLU A 129 21.80 29.70 -47.73
N ASP A 130 21.05 30.66 -47.16
CA ASP A 130 21.09 31.35 -45.85
C ASP A 130 19.81 32.22 -45.76
N GLU A 131 19.44 32.71 -44.56
CA GLU A 131 18.47 33.82 -44.35
C GLU A 131 17.01 33.60 -44.92
N SER A 132 15.93 34.34 -44.64
CA SER A 132 15.41 35.24 -43.58
C SER A 132 13.86 35.14 -43.65
N ASP A 133 12.95 35.86 -42.95
CA ASP A 133 12.92 37.02 -42.04
C ASP A 133 11.81 36.79 -40.96
N ASP A 134 11.70 37.74 -40.03
CA ASP A 134 10.55 38.27 -39.25
C ASP A 134 9.12 38.02 -39.82
N ASP A 135 8.00 38.05 -39.08
CA ASP A 135 7.63 39.12 -38.13
C ASP A 135 6.33 38.85 -37.30
N ASP A 136 6.27 39.51 -36.13
CA ASP A 136 5.15 39.98 -35.27
C ASP A 136 3.81 39.23 -35.00
N GLY A 137 3.38 39.33 -33.72
CA GLY A 137 2.03 38.99 -33.23
C GLY A 137 1.87 38.97 -31.70
N GLU A 138 1.83 40.13 -31.04
CA GLU A 138 1.72 40.28 -29.57
C GLU A 138 0.35 39.92 -28.93
N SER A 139 0.40 39.70 -27.60
CA SER A 139 -0.67 39.86 -26.59
C SER A 139 -1.74 38.75 -26.52
N SER A 140 -2.05 38.15 -25.36
CA SER A 140 -2.31 38.78 -24.06
C SER A 140 -2.11 37.84 -22.86
N GLU A 141 -1.91 38.44 -21.68
CA GLU A 141 -1.96 37.76 -20.37
C GLU A 141 -3.42 37.39 -20.01
N GLU A 142 -3.61 36.32 -19.23
CA GLU A 142 -4.18 36.39 -17.86
C GLU A 142 -4.07 35.00 -17.17
N GLU A 143 -3.87 35.02 -15.85
CA GLU A 143 -3.78 33.83 -14.99
C GLU A 143 -5.18 33.46 -14.47
N ASP A 144 -5.46 32.18 -14.21
CA ASP A 144 -6.38 31.83 -13.12
C ASP A 144 -6.07 30.47 -12.50
N SER A 145 -6.45 30.31 -11.25
CA SER A 145 -6.10 29.21 -10.35
C SER A 145 -7.28 28.84 -9.46
N GLU A 146 -7.75 27.59 -9.51
CA GLU A 146 -8.90 27.13 -8.74
C GLU A 146 -8.48 26.42 -7.43
N GLU A 147 -8.93 26.94 -6.28
CA GLU A 147 -8.85 26.31 -4.96
C GLU A 147 -10.23 26.21 -4.27
N THR A 148 -10.58 25.00 -3.83
CA THR A 148 -11.50 24.60 -2.74
C THR A 148 -12.94 25.14 -2.61
N ASP A 149 -13.91 24.25 -2.81
CA ASP A 149 -15.37 24.42 -2.66
C ASP A 149 -15.94 24.35 -1.20
N GLU A 150 -15.36 25.05 -0.20
CA GLU A 150 -15.95 25.08 1.17
C GLU A 150 -16.30 26.48 1.72
N GLU A 151 -16.12 27.58 0.95
CA GLU A 151 -16.45 28.95 1.40
C GLU A 151 -17.72 29.58 0.76
N ASP A 152 -18.42 28.89 -0.16
CA ASP A 152 -19.44 29.54 -1.00
C ASP A 152 -20.89 29.48 -0.50
N GLU A 153 -21.27 28.54 0.37
CA GLU A 153 -22.64 28.49 0.92
C GLU A 153 -22.98 29.75 1.76
N ASP A 154 -22.00 30.29 2.49
CA ASP A 154 -22.18 31.45 3.37
C ASP A 154 -22.32 32.79 2.60
N LYS A 155 -21.86 32.84 1.33
CA LYS A 155 -21.94 34.01 0.43
C LYS A 155 -23.31 34.09 -0.27
N LEU A 156 -23.91 32.95 -0.62
CA LEU A 156 -25.22 32.89 -1.31
C LEU A 156 -26.38 33.45 -0.46
N LEU A 157 -26.28 33.37 0.87
CA LEU A 157 -27.30 33.88 1.78
C LEU A 157 -27.43 35.41 1.77
N ASP A 158 -26.37 36.16 1.45
CA ASP A 158 -26.37 37.63 1.47
C ASP A 158 -26.83 38.26 0.15
N ASP A 159 -27.15 37.47 -0.88
CA ASP A 159 -27.75 37.95 -2.12
C ASP A 159 -29.15 38.58 -1.87
N PRO A 160 -29.42 39.82 -2.31
CA PRO A 160 -30.74 40.46 -2.15
C PRO A 160 -31.90 39.76 -2.89
N ASN A 161 -31.65 38.84 -3.82
CA ASN A 161 -32.69 38.07 -4.51
C ASN A 161 -33.17 36.82 -3.75
N VAL A 162 -32.40 36.29 -2.78
CA VAL A 162 -32.82 35.10 -2.02
C VAL A 162 -33.95 35.45 -1.05
N LYS A 163 -35.14 34.92 -1.35
CA LYS A 163 -36.38 35.12 -0.57
C LYS A 163 -36.88 33.89 0.17
N GLU A 164 -36.50 32.68 -0.25
CA GLU A 164 -36.91 31.43 0.40
C GLU A 164 -35.69 30.68 0.93
N CYS A 165 -35.70 30.38 2.22
CA CYS A 165 -34.65 29.61 2.89
C CYS A 165 -35.26 28.39 3.61
N VAL A 166 -34.46 27.34 3.81
CA VAL A 166 -34.84 26.16 4.61
C VAL A 166 -34.12 26.22 5.96
N ALA A 167 -34.85 25.94 7.04
CA ALA A 167 -34.27 25.86 8.37
C ALA A 167 -33.36 24.63 8.53
N VAL A 168 -32.07 24.82 8.83
CA VAL A 168 -31.11 23.71 9.03
C VAL A 168 -31.10 23.15 10.46
N GLY A 169 -31.81 23.79 11.39
CA GLY A 169 -31.95 23.40 12.79
C GLY A 169 -33.30 23.82 13.39
N ASN A 170 -33.65 23.27 14.55
CA ASN A 170 -34.82 23.71 15.33
C ASN A 170 -34.47 24.99 16.11
N PHE A 171 -35.37 25.97 16.12
CA PHE A 171 -35.24 27.19 16.92
C PHE A 171 -36.54 27.50 17.65
N ASN A 172 -36.45 27.67 18.96
CA ASN A 172 -37.57 28.09 19.81
C ASN A 172 -37.42 29.58 20.14
N ALA A 173 -38.48 30.35 19.92
CA ALA A 173 -38.54 31.78 20.24
C ALA A 173 -38.13 32.05 21.70
N GLN A 174 -37.22 33.00 21.91
CA GLN A 174 -36.69 33.35 23.24
C GLN A 174 -37.18 34.71 23.72
N GLN A 175 -37.58 35.58 22.79
CA GLN A 175 -38.11 36.92 23.05
C GLN A 175 -39.43 37.17 22.31
N GLU A 176 -40.18 38.16 22.79
CA GLU A 176 -41.46 38.58 22.20
C GLU A 176 -41.18 39.28 20.85
N GLY A 177 -41.37 38.54 19.75
CA GLY A 177 -41.04 38.98 18.38
C GLY A 177 -40.21 37.96 17.59
N ASP A 178 -39.66 36.92 18.24
CA ASP A 178 -38.97 35.81 17.58
C ASP A 178 -39.96 34.82 16.95
N LEU A 179 -39.58 34.18 15.84
CA LEU A 179 -40.36 33.11 15.21
C LEU A 179 -39.84 31.74 15.66
N THR A 180 -40.74 30.85 16.08
CA THR A 180 -40.40 29.44 16.36
C THR A 180 -40.53 28.61 15.10
N PHE A 181 -39.50 27.82 14.75
CA PHE A 181 -39.46 26.99 13.56
C PHE A 181 -38.68 25.69 13.76
N THR A 182 -38.91 24.72 12.88
CA THR A 182 -38.30 23.38 12.95
C THR A 182 -37.38 23.09 11.77
N LYS A 183 -36.41 22.19 11.95
CA LYS A 183 -35.48 21.78 10.89
C LYS A 183 -36.26 21.20 9.70
N GLY A 184 -35.96 21.70 8.51
CA GLY A 184 -36.66 21.38 7.26
C GLY A 184 -37.82 22.31 6.92
N GLU A 185 -38.19 23.24 7.81
CA GLU A 185 -39.26 24.21 7.55
C GLU A 185 -38.79 25.30 6.57
N VAL A 186 -39.60 25.59 5.55
CA VAL A 186 -39.35 26.66 4.58
C VAL A 186 -39.83 27.98 5.16
N LEU A 187 -38.98 29.00 5.10
CA LEU A 187 -39.19 30.33 5.65
C LEU A 187 -39.01 31.40 4.56
N LEU A 188 -39.99 32.29 4.43
CA LEU A 188 -39.97 33.41 3.49
C LEU A 188 -39.35 34.64 4.16
N ILE A 189 -38.22 35.12 3.64
CA ILE A 189 -37.45 36.25 4.19
C ILE A 189 -38.00 37.57 3.63
N HIS A 190 -38.48 38.44 4.54
CA HIS A 190 -39.04 39.77 4.22
C HIS A 190 -38.04 40.91 4.41
N ASP A 191 -37.14 40.82 5.39
CA ASP A 191 -36.15 41.86 5.71
C ASP A 191 -34.85 41.23 6.23
N LYS A 192 -33.71 41.63 5.65
CA LYS A 192 -32.36 41.15 6.01
C LYS A 192 -31.59 42.24 6.73
N LYS A 193 -31.53 42.17 8.07
CA LYS A 193 -30.76 43.12 8.89
C LYS A 193 -29.31 42.67 9.04
N ALA A 194 -28.41 43.66 9.13
CA ALA A 194 -26.98 43.48 9.30
C ALA A 194 -26.56 43.01 10.71
N ASP A 195 -27.50 42.88 11.65
CA ASP A 195 -27.29 42.32 12.99
C ASP A 195 -27.42 40.78 13.03
N GLY A 196 -27.70 40.15 11.90
CA GLY A 196 -27.87 38.69 11.76
C GLY A 196 -29.27 38.17 12.10
N TRP A 197 -30.23 39.06 12.40
CA TRP A 197 -31.62 38.69 12.69
C TRP A 197 -32.57 39.15 11.59
N TRP A 198 -33.10 38.19 10.83
CA TRP A 198 -33.92 38.45 9.66
C TRP A 198 -35.40 38.31 10.00
N LEU A 199 -36.25 39.14 9.38
CA LEU A 199 -37.70 39.02 9.52
C LEU A 199 -38.20 37.96 8.54
N ALA A 200 -38.71 36.84 9.06
CA ALA A 200 -39.22 35.74 8.26
C ALA A 200 -40.71 35.46 8.52
N GLU A 201 -41.34 34.77 7.58
CA GLU A 201 -42.70 34.23 7.68
C GLU A 201 -42.65 32.71 7.50
N ASN A 202 -43.30 31.96 8.40
CA ASN A 202 -43.38 30.50 8.27
C ASN A 202 -44.58 30.06 7.41
N SER A 203 -44.63 28.75 7.13
CA SER A 203 -45.73 28.10 6.40
C SER A 203 -47.14 28.32 6.99
N LYS A 204 -47.25 28.79 8.24
CA LYS A 204 -48.50 29.08 8.94
C LYS A 204 -48.92 30.56 8.86
N GLY A 205 -48.11 31.42 8.21
CA GLY A 205 -48.33 32.86 8.11
C GLY A 205 -47.91 33.65 9.36
N GLU A 206 -47.18 33.02 10.29
CA GLU A 206 -46.65 33.67 11.48
C GLU A 206 -45.34 34.37 11.13
N ARG A 207 -45.19 35.63 11.55
CA ARG A 207 -44.00 36.46 11.28
C ARG A 207 -43.22 36.76 12.54
N GLY A 208 -41.90 36.68 12.45
CA GLY A 208 -41.00 37.03 13.55
C GLY A 208 -39.54 37.01 13.12
N LEU A 209 -38.66 37.35 14.05
CA LEU A 209 -37.21 37.36 13.83
C LEU A 209 -36.64 35.94 13.90
N VAL A 210 -35.72 35.64 12.98
CA VAL A 210 -34.97 34.38 12.91
C VAL A 210 -33.47 34.65 12.75
N PRO A 211 -32.59 33.86 13.39
CA PRO A 211 -31.14 34.03 13.23
C PRO A 211 -30.65 33.46 11.89
N ARG A 212 -29.83 34.22 11.15
CA ARG A 212 -29.25 33.79 9.84
C ARG A 212 -28.59 32.41 9.91
N THR A 213 -27.89 32.12 11.00
CA THR A 213 -27.12 30.88 11.23
C THR A 213 -27.95 29.59 11.31
N TYR A 214 -29.28 29.69 11.22
CA TYR A 214 -30.19 28.55 11.20
C TYR A 214 -30.86 28.36 9.83
N LEU A 215 -30.45 29.09 8.80
CA LEU A 215 -31.03 29.11 7.46
C LEU A 215 -30.02 28.66 6.39
N ALA A 216 -30.48 27.94 5.38
CA ALA A 216 -29.75 27.66 4.14
C ALA A 216 -30.62 27.98 2.91
N VAL A 217 -30.02 28.23 1.74
CA VAL A 217 -30.75 28.52 0.49
C VAL A 217 -31.45 27.27 -0.01
N ARG A 218 -32.68 27.42 -0.53
CA ARG A 218 -33.44 26.31 -1.12
C ARG A 218 -32.97 26.04 -2.57
N ASN A 219 -32.10 25.06 -2.75
CA ASN A 219 -31.73 24.56 -4.08
C ASN A 219 -32.91 23.75 -4.66
N GLU A 220 -33.34 24.03 -5.91
CA GLU A 220 -34.56 23.44 -6.48
C GLU A 220 -34.35 22.13 -7.27
N ASP A 221 -33.11 21.65 -7.42
CA ASP A 221 -32.80 20.39 -8.11
C ASP A 221 -32.79 19.19 -7.13
N GLY A 222 -33.97 18.63 -6.84
CA GLY A 222 -34.08 17.51 -5.90
C GLY A 222 -35.48 16.94 -5.64
N GLU A 223 -36.31 16.70 -6.67
CA GLU A 223 -37.61 16.04 -6.49
C GLU A 223 -37.49 14.52 -6.29
N SER A 224 -37.67 14.09 -5.03
CA SER A 224 -38.31 12.84 -4.58
C SER A 224 -38.15 11.55 -5.40
N GLN A 225 -37.37 10.62 -4.87
CA GLN A 225 -37.78 9.21 -4.82
C GLN A 225 -37.73 8.70 -3.38
N GLU A 226 -38.92 8.51 -2.78
CA GLU A 226 -39.08 7.69 -1.59
C GLU A 226 -38.99 6.20 -2.02
N GLU A 227 -37.80 5.62 -2.01
CA GLU A 227 -37.66 4.17 -1.92
C GLU A 227 -37.36 3.79 -0.46
N SER A 228 -38.02 2.73 0.01
CA SER A 228 -38.09 2.39 1.42
C SER A 228 -36.74 1.94 1.98
N ASP A 229 -36.26 2.63 3.02
CA ASP A 229 -35.16 2.19 3.88
C ASP A 229 -35.46 0.79 4.46
N GLU A 230 -34.95 -0.27 3.84
CA GLU A 230 -34.77 -1.57 4.51
C GLU A 230 -33.63 -1.44 5.52
N HIS A 231 -33.99 -0.95 6.72
CA HIS A 231 -33.11 -0.93 7.88
C HIS A 231 -32.59 -2.35 8.20
N ILE A 232 -31.34 -2.64 7.85
CA ILE A 232 -30.61 -3.77 8.41
C ILE A 232 -30.23 -3.43 9.86
N GLU A 233 -31.14 -3.72 10.79
CA GLU A 233 -30.86 -3.67 12.23
C GLU A 233 -29.83 -4.73 12.60
N VAL A 234 -28.60 -4.31 12.90
CA VAL A 234 -27.62 -5.17 13.58
C VAL A 234 -27.98 -5.22 15.07
N VAL A 235 -28.93 -6.08 15.42
CA VAL A 235 -29.25 -6.40 16.81
C VAL A 235 -28.01 -7.00 17.48
N ASP A 236 -27.53 -6.34 18.52
CA ASP A 236 -26.55 -6.89 19.44
C ASP A 236 -27.31 -7.58 20.59
N GLU A 237 -27.32 -8.92 20.60
CA GLU A 237 -27.77 -9.68 21.77
C GLU A 237 -26.71 -9.66 22.87
N THR A 238 -26.45 -8.48 23.43
CA THR A 238 -25.85 -8.35 24.76
C THR A 238 -26.96 -8.26 25.81
N ALA A 239 -26.79 -8.98 26.90
CA ALA A 239 -27.82 -9.15 27.92
C ALA A 239 -27.88 -7.98 28.93
N ASP A 240 -27.86 -6.72 28.45
CA ASP A 240 -28.46 -5.57 29.14
C ASP A 240 -28.54 -4.32 28.23
N GLY A 241 -29.68 -3.61 28.26
CA GLY A 241 -29.85 -2.18 27.87
C GLY A 241 -29.35 -1.67 26.50
N THR A 242 -30.28 -1.43 25.57
CA THR A 242 -30.00 -0.83 24.25
C THR A 242 -29.67 0.68 24.30
N GLU A 243 -28.46 1.08 23.90
CA GLU A 243 -28.14 2.47 23.48
C GLU A 243 -27.81 2.54 21.98
N ILE A 244 -28.69 3.15 21.19
CA ILE A 244 -28.46 3.38 19.75
C ILE A 244 -27.69 4.69 19.56
N LYS A 245 -26.36 4.62 19.44
CA LYS A 245 -25.54 5.77 19.01
C LYS A 245 -25.55 5.89 17.50
N LYS A 246 -26.14 6.97 16.97
CA LYS A 246 -25.98 7.36 15.56
C LYS A 246 -24.49 7.61 15.27
N ARG A 247 -23.98 7.02 14.20
CA ARG A 247 -22.56 7.07 13.82
C ARG A 247 -22.32 8.16 12.78
N THR A 248 -21.31 8.99 13.01
CA THR A 248 -20.83 10.04 12.10
C THR A 248 -19.31 9.96 11.96
N ASP A 249 -18.82 8.73 11.77
CA ASP A 249 -17.39 8.43 11.60
C ASP A 249 -17.07 8.38 10.09
N SER A 250 -15.92 8.93 9.67
CA SER A 250 -15.44 8.87 8.27
C SER A 250 -15.34 7.44 7.74
N HIS A 251 -15.12 6.44 8.61
CA HIS A 251 -15.10 5.04 8.19
C HIS A 251 -16.44 4.57 7.60
N TRP A 252 -17.55 5.27 7.88
CA TRP A 252 -18.87 4.95 7.35
C TRP A 252 -19.15 5.57 5.97
N SER A 253 -18.31 6.48 5.43
CA SER A 253 -18.39 6.86 4.02
C SER A 253 -17.88 5.75 3.12
N ALA A 254 -16.67 5.22 3.35
CA ALA A 254 -16.15 4.07 2.59
C ALA A 254 -17.06 2.83 2.69
N VAL A 255 -17.62 2.55 3.87
CA VAL A 255 -18.52 1.42 4.03
C VAL A 255 -19.85 1.65 3.30
N ARG A 256 -20.43 2.86 3.39
CA ARG A 256 -21.60 3.19 2.55
C ARG A 256 -21.25 3.09 1.08
N ARG A 257 -20.18 3.70 0.60
CA ARG A 257 -19.73 3.65 -0.80
C ARG A 257 -19.52 2.21 -1.28
N ALA A 258 -18.89 1.35 -0.49
CA ALA A 258 -18.73 -0.07 -0.83
C ALA A 258 -20.07 -0.86 -0.88
N ILE A 259 -21.11 -0.36 -0.22
CA ILE A 259 -22.47 -0.93 -0.19
C ILE A 259 -23.39 -0.30 -1.26
N THR A 260 -23.24 1.01 -1.56
CA THR A 260 -24.09 1.76 -2.50
C THR A 260 -23.56 1.72 -3.94
N GLU A 261 -22.24 1.71 -4.16
CA GLU A 261 -21.67 1.45 -5.49
C GLU A 261 -21.70 -0.04 -5.86
N ASN A 262 -22.19 -0.89 -4.95
CA ASN A 262 -22.26 -2.33 -5.12
C ASN A 262 -23.21 -2.75 -6.25
N ASP A 263 -24.17 -1.92 -6.66
CA ASP A 263 -25.04 -2.15 -7.83
C ASP A 263 -24.27 -2.61 -9.07
N THR A 264 -23.10 -2.01 -9.30
CA THR A 264 -22.21 -2.39 -10.41
C THR A 264 -21.70 -3.84 -10.30
N VAL A 265 -21.35 -4.27 -9.09
CA VAL A 265 -20.85 -5.61 -8.79
C VAL A 265 -22.00 -6.62 -8.70
N GLU A 266 -23.19 -6.22 -8.26
CA GLU A 266 -24.39 -7.05 -8.26
C GLU A 266 -24.89 -7.30 -9.69
N VAL A 267 -24.81 -6.31 -10.57
CA VAL A 267 -25.02 -6.51 -12.02
C VAL A 267 -23.98 -7.48 -12.58
N LEU A 268 -22.68 -7.32 -12.26
CA LEU A 268 -21.65 -8.27 -12.68
C LEU A 268 -21.90 -9.70 -12.13
N ALA A 269 -22.37 -9.84 -10.90
CA ALA A 269 -22.70 -11.13 -10.28
C ALA A 269 -23.93 -11.77 -10.96
N THR A 270 -24.95 -10.97 -11.26
CA THR A 270 -26.18 -11.38 -11.96
C THR A 270 -25.89 -11.80 -13.40
N MET A 271 -24.97 -11.11 -14.08
CA MET A 271 -24.44 -11.51 -15.39
C MET A 271 -23.52 -12.75 -15.34
N GLY A 272 -23.21 -13.28 -14.14
CA GLY A 272 -22.29 -14.40 -13.94
C GLY A 272 -20.82 -14.05 -14.20
N ALA A 273 -20.48 -12.76 -14.26
CA ALA A 273 -19.11 -12.28 -14.46
C ALA A 273 -18.24 -12.41 -13.20
N VAL A 274 -18.86 -12.36 -12.01
CA VAL A 274 -18.21 -12.59 -10.71
C VAL A 274 -19.02 -13.55 -9.84
N PRO A 275 -18.41 -14.26 -8.88
CA PRO A 275 -19.12 -15.01 -7.85
C PRO A 275 -19.99 -14.07 -6.98
N ALA A 276 -21.17 -14.55 -6.57
CA ALA A 276 -22.18 -13.71 -5.90
C ALA A 276 -21.75 -13.12 -4.54
N GLY A 277 -20.77 -13.72 -3.86
CA GLY A 277 -20.21 -13.20 -2.62
C GLY A 277 -19.06 -12.20 -2.80
N PHE A 278 -18.73 -11.80 -4.04
CA PHE A 278 -17.73 -10.75 -4.29
C PHE A 278 -18.36 -9.37 -4.10
N ARG A 279 -17.55 -8.41 -3.68
CA ARG A 279 -17.89 -6.99 -3.46
C ARG A 279 -16.72 -6.11 -3.91
N LEU A 280 -16.90 -4.78 -3.95
CA LEU A 280 -15.77 -3.85 -4.01
C LEU A 280 -14.88 -4.03 -2.76
N SER A 281 -13.56 -3.96 -2.90
CA SER A 281 -12.66 -4.14 -1.74
C SER A 281 -12.80 -2.99 -0.75
N THR A 282 -13.20 -3.33 0.47
CA THR A 282 -13.43 -2.33 1.53
C THR A 282 -12.11 -1.70 2.00
N LEU A 283 -11.04 -2.50 2.12
CA LEU A 283 -9.72 -1.98 2.48
C LEU A 283 -9.04 -1.24 1.32
N PHE A 284 -9.43 -1.49 0.06
CA PHE A 284 -9.01 -0.65 -1.06
C PHE A 284 -9.71 0.72 -0.99
N GLN A 285 -11.03 0.77 -0.84
CA GLN A 285 -11.76 2.04 -0.76
C GLN A 285 -11.26 2.95 0.37
N LEU A 286 -10.91 2.39 1.53
CA LEU A 286 -10.30 3.15 2.64
C LEU A 286 -8.92 3.74 2.27
N LEU A 287 -8.11 3.06 1.45
CA LEU A 287 -6.80 3.58 1.00
C LEU A 287 -6.91 4.71 -0.05
N GLU A 288 -8.05 4.77 -0.74
CA GLU A 288 -8.38 5.84 -1.70
C GLU A 288 -9.00 7.07 -1.01
N GLU A 289 -9.64 6.93 0.16
CA GLU A 289 -10.14 8.07 0.96
C GLU A 289 -9.02 8.96 1.53
N GLY A 290 -7.78 8.49 1.58
CA GLY A 290 -6.62 9.33 1.93
C GLY A 290 -5.50 8.63 2.68
N ASN A 291 -4.59 9.42 3.24
CA ASN A 291 -3.34 8.92 3.82
C ASN A 291 -3.52 8.26 5.20
N GLN A 292 -4.66 8.44 5.87
CA GLN A 292 -4.91 7.99 7.24
C GLN A 292 -4.75 6.48 7.49
N PHE A 293 -4.79 5.65 6.44
CA PHE A 293 -4.55 4.20 6.51
C PHE A 293 -3.24 3.74 5.85
N ARG A 294 -2.38 4.67 5.44
CA ARG A 294 -1.09 4.37 4.79
C ARG A 294 0.04 4.21 5.82
N ALA A 295 1.14 3.58 5.40
CA ALA A 295 2.26 3.35 6.31
C ALA A 295 3.03 4.64 6.62
N SER A 296 3.09 5.56 5.65
CA SER A 296 3.53 6.95 5.80
C SER A 296 2.93 7.63 7.05
N TYR A 297 1.60 7.68 7.13
CA TYR A 297 0.88 8.32 8.25
C TYR A 297 1.25 7.71 9.61
N PHE A 298 1.31 6.37 9.71
CA PHE A 298 1.64 5.69 10.98
C PHE A 298 3.12 5.77 11.40
N LEU A 299 4.02 6.26 10.54
CA LEU A 299 5.43 6.53 10.89
C LEU A 299 5.64 7.90 11.54
N GLN A 300 4.77 8.87 11.24
CA GLN A 300 4.80 10.20 11.83
C GLN A 300 4.52 10.15 13.33
N PRO A 301 5.09 11.07 14.12
CA PRO A 301 4.89 11.09 15.57
C PRO A 301 3.47 11.56 15.93
N GLU A 302 3.00 11.14 17.09
CA GLU A 302 1.70 11.52 17.63
C GLU A 302 1.89 12.52 18.77
N LEU A 303 1.20 13.67 18.75
CA LEU A 303 1.26 14.65 19.83
C LEU A 303 0.42 14.22 21.04
N THR A 304 0.83 14.64 22.24
CA THR A 304 -0.01 14.54 23.45
C THR A 304 -1.27 15.40 23.29
N PRO A 305 -2.35 15.15 24.07
CA PRO A 305 -3.55 16.00 24.03
C PRO A 305 -3.27 17.50 24.30
N SER A 306 -2.20 17.81 25.04
CA SER A 306 -1.73 19.18 25.26
C SER A 306 -0.97 19.80 24.08
N GLN A 307 -0.60 19.02 23.07
CA GLN A 307 0.27 19.39 21.93
C GLN A 307 1.69 19.88 22.31
N LEU A 308 2.09 19.78 23.58
CA LEU A 308 3.40 20.24 24.09
C LEU A 308 4.50 19.15 24.10
N ALA A 309 4.17 17.91 23.75
CA ALA A 309 5.11 16.79 23.71
C ALA A 309 4.64 15.71 22.74
N PHE A 310 5.55 14.81 22.36
CA PHE A 310 5.20 13.60 21.60
C PHE A 310 4.79 12.46 22.55
N LYS A 311 3.70 11.78 22.21
CA LYS A 311 3.10 10.67 22.95
C LYS A 311 3.89 9.38 22.75
N ASP A 312 4.39 9.13 21.53
CA ASP A 312 4.99 7.88 21.09
C ASP A 312 6.49 8.01 20.71
N LEU A 313 7.09 9.18 20.93
CA LEU A 313 8.51 9.47 20.71
C LEU A 313 9.09 10.11 21.98
N VAL A 314 10.05 9.44 22.63
CA VAL A 314 10.68 9.88 23.89
C VAL A 314 12.17 9.59 23.82
N TRP A 315 13.01 10.46 24.40
CA TRP A 315 14.47 10.32 24.39
C TRP A 315 14.99 9.55 25.61
N ASP A 316 15.96 8.67 25.39
CA ASP A 316 16.70 7.91 26.40
C ASP A 316 18.14 8.47 26.46
N SER A 317 18.39 9.33 27.45
CA SER A 317 19.68 10.03 27.61
C SER A 317 20.84 9.11 27.99
N GLU A 318 20.57 7.99 28.69
CA GLU A 318 21.60 7.00 29.04
C GLU A 318 22.08 6.23 27.81
N LYS A 319 21.18 5.92 26.88
CA LYS A 319 21.47 5.15 25.66
C LYS A 319 21.72 6.00 24.43
N ASN A 320 21.59 7.33 24.54
CA ASN A 320 21.68 8.32 23.45
C ASN A 320 20.87 7.87 22.22
N THR A 321 19.59 7.53 22.44
CA THR A 321 18.66 7.09 21.39
C THR A 321 17.21 7.21 21.87
N ILE A 322 16.24 6.87 21.02
CA ILE A 322 14.82 6.85 21.40
C ILE A 322 14.51 5.72 22.39
N HIS A 323 13.61 5.97 23.34
CA HIS A 323 13.22 5.01 24.36
C HIS A 323 12.39 3.86 23.77
N PRO A 324 12.80 2.58 23.92
CA PRO A 324 12.03 1.46 23.39
C PRO A 324 10.67 1.31 24.08
N ARG A 325 9.58 1.26 23.33
CA ARG A 325 8.20 1.09 23.83
C ARG A 325 7.66 -0.32 23.58
N PRO A 326 7.50 -1.15 24.63
CA PRO A 326 6.74 -2.40 24.55
C PRO A 326 5.25 -2.12 24.26
N THR A 327 4.62 -2.98 23.47
CA THR A 327 3.21 -2.85 23.07
C THR A 327 2.41 -4.10 23.48
N ARG A 328 1.12 -3.94 23.77
CA ARG A 328 0.21 -5.06 24.11
C ARG A 328 0.21 -6.16 23.05
N VAL A 329 0.16 -5.78 21.78
CA VAL A 329 0.30 -6.68 20.62
C VAL A 329 1.68 -6.49 20.01
N SER A 330 2.46 -7.57 19.93
CA SER A 330 3.77 -7.58 19.27
C SER A 330 4.11 -8.99 18.78
N LEU A 331 3.89 -9.26 17.49
CA LEU A 331 4.04 -10.60 16.89
C LEU A 331 4.40 -10.55 15.39
N ILE A 332 4.65 -11.71 14.78
CA ILE A 332 4.78 -11.87 13.33
C ILE A 332 3.59 -12.66 12.79
N VAL A 333 2.95 -12.13 11.75
CA VAL A 333 1.97 -12.82 10.92
C VAL A 333 2.69 -13.35 9.69
N THR A 334 2.50 -14.63 9.37
CA THR A 334 2.97 -15.22 8.11
C THR A 334 1.78 -15.63 7.25
N LEU A 335 1.56 -14.96 6.11
CA LEU A 335 0.67 -15.46 5.07
C LEU A 335 1.31 -16.70 4.43
N CYS A 336 0.61 -17.85 4.48
CA CYS A 336 1.15 -19.14 4.03
C CYS A 336 0.60 -19.56 2.66
N GLY A 337 -0.61 -19.15 2.32
CA GLY A 337 -1.26 -19.40 1.03
C GLY A 337 -2.78 -19.30 1.12
N CYS A 338 -3.45 -19.25 -0.03
CA CYS A 338 -4.91 -19.36 -0.14
C CYS A 338 -5.27 -20.58 -0.97
N LYS A 339 -6.46 -21.16 -0.74
CA LYS A 339 -6.97 -22.32 -1.47
C LYS A 339 -8.43 -22.11 -1.85
N MET A 340 -8.86 -22.77 -2.94
CA MET A 340 -10.23 -22.76 -3.42
C MET A 340 -10.79 -21.35 -3.65
N ILE A 341 -9.93 -20.37 -3.94
CA ILE A 341 -10.39 -19.01 -4.19
C ILE A 341 -11.18 -18.99 -5.50
N PRO A 342 -12.46 -18.56 -5.50
CA PRO A 342 -13.26 -18.48 -6.72
C PRO A 342 -12.62 -17.56 -7.75
N LEU A 343 -12.95 -17.81 -9.02
CA LEU A 343 -12.41 -17.04 -10.15
C LEU A 343 -13.54 -16.20 -10.76
N PRO A 344 -13.27 -14.96 -11.19
CA PRO A 344 -14.18 -14.25 -12.05
C PRO A 344 -14.24 -14.92 -13.44
N ALA A 345 -15.24 -14.57 -14.24
CA ALA A 345 -15.40 -15.04 -15.61
C ALA A 345 -14.36 -14.41 -16.56
N VAL A 346 -14.28 -14.97 -17.76
CA VAL A 346 -13.32 -14.55 -18.82
C VAL A 346 -13.55 -13.10 -19.30
N SER A 347 -14.69 -12.48 -18.99
CA SER A 347 -14.96 -11.05 -19.22
C SER A 347 -14.12 -10.10 -18.35
N ILE A 348 -13.48 -10.63 -17.30
CA ILE A 348 -12.68 -9.87 -16.33
C ILE A 348 -11.24 -10.41 -16.36
N GLN A 349 -10.31 -9.59 -16.81
CA GLN A 349 -8.88 -9.89 -16.79
C GLN A 349 -8.31 -9.52 -15.41
N VAL A 350 -7.82 -10.52 -14.68
CA VAL A 350 -7.18 -10.33 -13.36
C VAL A 350 -5.72 -9.91 -13.55
N LEU A 351 -5.42 -8.66 -13.22
CA LEU A 351 -4.09 -8.06 -13.28
C LEU A 351 -3.24 -8.43 -12.06
N SER A 352 -3.83 -8.46 -10.87
CA SER A 352 -3.14 -8.79 -9.62
C SER A 352 -4.02 -9.59 -8.66
N ARG A 353 -3.37 -10.34 -7.77
CA ARG A 353 -3.96 -11.10 -6.66
C ARG A 353 -3.19 -10.74 -5.41
N HIS A 354 -3.86 -10.41 -4.32
CA HIS A 354 -3.19 -9.92 -3.10
C HIS A 354 -4.05 -10.14 -1.86
N VAL A 355 -3.43 -9.92 -0.70
CA VAL A 355 -4.11 -9.84 0.59
C VAL A 355 -3.82 -8.46 1.17
N ARG A 356 -4.86 -7.70 1.51
CA ARG A 356 -4.74 -6.58 2.43
C ARG A 356 -4.99 -7.08 3.85
N LEU A 357 -4.17 -6.63 4.80
CA LEU A 357 -4.38 -6.89 6.22
C LEU A 357 -4.23 -5.64 7.07
N CYS A 358 -5.08 -5.53 8.07
CA CYS A 358 -5.03 -4.47 9.07
C CYS A 358 -5.43 -5.01 10.45
N LEU A 359 -5.20 -4.22 11.49
CA LEU A 359 -5.81 -4.44 12.79
C LEU A 359 -7.22 -3.84 12.80
N PHE A 360 -8.16 -4.59 13.35
CA PHE A 360 -9.59 -4.29 13.33
C PHE A 360 -10.20 -4.70 14.67
N ASP A 361 -11.10 -3.91 15.24
CA ASP A 361 -11.79 -4.23 16.51
C ASP A 361 -13.17 -4.89 16.31
N GLY A 362 -13.54 -5.21 15.08
CA GLY A 362 -14.89 -5.64 14.71
C GLY A 362 -15.75 -4.51 14.13
N ASN A 363 -15.30 -3.25 14.22
CA ASN A 363 -16.04 -2.09 13.74
C ASN A 363 -15.20 -1.00 13.05
N ARG A 364 -13.92 -0.84 13.42
CA ARG A 364 -13.02 0.19 12.88
C ARG A 364 -11.64 -0.40 12.59
N VAL A 365 -11.05 0.05 11.49
CA VAL A 365 -9.63 -0.18 11.20
C VAL A 365 -8.79 0.66 12.15
N LEU A 366 -7.79 0.03 12.77
CA LEU A 366 -6.96 0.58 13.86
C LEU A 366 -5.50 0.81 13.48
N SER A 367 -5.06 0.35 12.31
CA SER A 367 -3.68 0.45 11.84
C SER A 367 -3.62 0.87 10.39
N ASN A 368 -2.41 1.09 9.88
CA ASN A 368 -2.20 1.09 8.45
C ASN A 368 -2.65 -0.23 7.83
N ILE A 369 -3.07 -0.18 6.58
CA ILE A 369 -3.45 -1.32 5.77
C ILE A 369 -2.20 -1.77 5.01
N HIS A 370 -1.79 -3.02 5.20
CA HIS A 370 -0.59 -3.59 4.58
C HIS A 370 -0.96 -4.61 3.49
N THR A 371 -0.43 -4.40 2.29
CA THR A 371 -0.71 -5.23 1.11
C THR A 371 0.42 -6.21 0.83
N VAL A 372 0.08 -7.49 0.65
CA VAL A 372 1.02 -8.53 0.20
C VAL A 372 0.50 -9.15 -1.10
N ARG A 373 1.29 -9.06 -2.18
CA ARG A 373 0.95 -9.64 -3.48
C ARG A 373 1.18 -11.15 -3.48
N ALA A 374 0.20 -11.87 -4.01
CA ALA A 374 0.25 -13.31 -4.17
C ALA A 374 0.95 -13.72 -5.47
N THR A 375 1.56 -14.90 -5.44
CA THR A 375 1.97 -15.65 -6.64
C THR A 375 0.96 -16.78 -6.89
N TRP A 376 0.80 -17.21 -8.14
CA TRP A 376 -0.16 -18.25 -8.53
C TRP A 376 0.39 -19.06 -9.70
N GLN A 377 -0.26 -20.17 -10.04
CA GLN A 377 0.13 -21.03 -11.17
C GLN A 377 -1.06 -21.22 -12.12
N PRO A 378 -0.92 -21.08 -13.45
CA PRO A 378 -2.02 -21.33 -14.40
C PRO A 378 -2.63 -22.73 -14.34
N ARG A 379 -1.88 -23.72 -13.83
CA ARG A 379 -2.38 -25.08 -13.59
C ARG A 379 -3.27 -25.22 -12.36
N ASN A 380 -3.23 -24.24 -11.44
CA ASN A 380 -4.10 -24.19 -10.26
C ASN A 380 -4.37 -22.73 -9.85
N PRO A 381 -5.18 -21.98 -10.62
CA PRO A 381 -5.43 -20.55 -10.41
C PRO A 381 -6.19 -20.22 -9.11
N GLN A 382 -6.82 -21.23 -8.50
CA GLN A 382 -7.52 -21.12 -7.21
C GLN A 382 -6.61 -21.26 -5.99
N MET A 383 -5.31 -21.57 -6.20
CA MET A 383 -4.30 -21.60 -5.13
C MET A 383 -3.33 -20.43 -5.27
N TRP A 384 -3.21 -19.67 -4.18
CA TRP A 384 -2.34 -18.50 -4.10
C TRP A 384 -1.21 -18.79 -3.11
N THR A 385 0.00 -18.37 -3.42
CA THR A 385 1.20 -18.63 -2.62
C THR A 385 1.95 -17.33 -2.32
N PHE A 386 2.48 -17.21 -1.09
CA PHE A 386 3.27 -16.07 -0.65
C PHE A 386 4.69 -16.52 -0.37
N SER A 387 5.69 -15.65 -0.58
CA SER A 387 7.06 -16.00 -0.19
C SER A 387 7.15 -15.86 1.33
N PRO A 388 7.47 -16.93 2.09
CA PRO A 388 7.47 -16.82 3.54
C PRO A 388 8.65 -15.99 4.08
N ARG A 389 9.63 -15.60 3.24
CA ARG A 389 10.68 -14.58 3.51
C ARG A 389 11.25 -14.00 2.23
N VAL A 390 11.23 -12.69 2.08
CA VAL A 390 12.06 -11.97 1.10
C VAL A 390 13.51 -11.94 1.59
N THR A 391 14.46 -12.29 0.71
CA THR A 391 15.89 -12.07 0.92
C THR A 391 16.58 -11.81 -0.42
N GLY A 392 17.47 -10.81 -0.49
CA GLY A 392 18.14 -10.43 -1.72
C GLY A 392 17.21 -9.70 -2.69
N ILE A 393 17.19 -10.12 -3.95
CA ILE A 393 16.49 -9.45 -5.06
C ILE A 393 14.99 -9.74 -5.18
N LEU A 394 14.40 -10.55 -4.29
CA LEU A 394 12.96 -10.78 -4.33
C LEU A 394 12.24 -9.49 -3.90
N PRO A 395 11.17 -9.03 -4.60
CA PRO A 395 10.41 -7.88 -4.16
C PRO A 395 9.76 -8.08 -2.79
N SER A 396 9.94 -7.10 -1.91
CA SER A 396 9.29 -6.92 -0.60
C SER A 396 7.80 -7.22 -0.59
N LEU A 397 7.11 -6.81 -1.66
CA LEU A 397 5.66 -6.96 -1.84
C LEU A 397 5.21 -8.42 -1.86
N LEU A 398 6.12 -9.36 -2.11
CA LEU A 398 5.86 -10.81 -2.05
C LEU A 398 6.17 -11.42 -0.67
N ASP A 399 6.63 -10.62 0.31
CA ASP A 399 6.96 -11.10 1.64
C ASP A 399 5.70 -11.34 2.47
N GLY A 400 5.37 -12.61 2.68
CA GLY A 400 4.31 -13.02 3.57
C GLY A 400 4.66 -12.88 5.05
N ASP A 401 5.92 -12.60 5.43
CA ASP A 401 6.35 -12.37 6.82
C ASP A 401 6.16 -10.88 7.21
N CYS A 402 5.05 -10.55 7.86
CA CYS A 402 4.71 -9.20 8.33
C CYS A 402 4.91 -9.06 9.85
N PHE A 403 5.58 -8.01 10.32
CA PHE A 403 5.55 -7.64 11.74
C PHE A 403 4.25 -6.87 12.05
N VAL A 404 3.77 -7.02 13.29
CA VAL A 404 2.59 -6.32 13.79
C VAL A 404 2.89 -5.77 15.17
N ARG A 405 2.61 -4.48 15.36
CA ARG A 405 2.59 -3.77 16.64
C ARG A 405 1.23 -3.11 16.82
N SER A 406 0.69 -3.15 18.04
CA SER A 406 -0.37 -2.25 18.48
C SER A 406 -0.45 -2.17 20.00
N ASN A 407 -0.81 -0.99 20.49
CA ASN A 407 -1.10 -0.75 21.90
C ASN A 407 -2.59 -0.44 22.16
N SER A 408 -3.48 -0.73 21.21
CA SER A 408 -4.92 -0.52 21.37
C SER A 408 -5.47 -1.24 22.60
N PRO A 409 -6.39 -0.62 23.38
CA PRO A 409 -7.01 -1.22 24.55
C PRO A 409 -8.15 -2.20 24.22
N SER A 410 -8.67 -2.21 22.97
CA SER A 410 -9.85 -3.02 22.60
C SER A 410 -9.70 -4.51 22.93
N SER A 411 -10.71 -5.09 23.59
CA SER A 411 -10.81 -6.55 23.83
C SER A 411 -10.86 -7.34 22.53
N ASP A 412 -11.56 -6.80 21.54
CA ASP A 412 -11.96 -7.48 20.32
C ASP A 412 -10.97 -7.31 19.17
N ILE A 413 -9.83 -6.64 19.43
CA ILE A 413 -8.76 -6.47 18.44
C ILE A 413 -8.36 -7.80 17.80
N GLY A 414 -8.38 -7.80 16.47
CA GLY A 414 -8.02 -8.93 15.63
C GLY A 414 -7.37 -8.46 14.33
N PHE A 415 -7.01 -9.43 13.50
CA PHE A 415 -6.65 -9.18 12.11
C PHE A 415 -7.87 -9.27 11.23
N LEU A 416 -8.12 -8.23 10.46
CA LEU A 416 -8.97 -8.31 9.27
C LEU A 416 -8.06 -8.59 8.07
N PHE A 417 -8.33 -9.69 7.36
CA PHE A 417 -7.72 -10.04 6.09
C PHE A 417 -8.78 -9.91 4.99
N GLU A 418 -8.45 -9.19 3.92
CA GLU A 418 -9.27 -9.12 2.71
C GLU A 418 -8.46 -9.66 1.52
N LEU A 419 -8.98 -10.64 0.80
CA LEU A 419 -8.34 -11.17 -0.41
C LEU A 419 -8.83 -10.36 -1.60
N GLY A 420 -7.94 -9.62 -2.25
CA GLY A 420 -8.29 -8.75 -3.37
C GLY A 420 -7.84 -9.29 -4.73
N ILE A 421 -8.59 -8.93 -5.76
CA ILE A 421 -8.14 -8.97 -7.17
C ILE A 421 -8.26 -7.60 -7.82
N THR A 422 -7.15 -7.09 -8.35
CA THR A 422 -7.19 -5.93 -9.25
C THR A 422 -7.49 -6.43 -10.65
N TYR A 423 -8.45 -5.80 -11.32
CA TYR A 423 -8.95 -6.26 -12.62
C TYR A 423 -9.03 -5.14 -13.65
N ILE A 424 -9.11 -5.54 -14.91
CA ILE A 424 -9.65 -4.74 -16.01
C ILE A 424 -10.80 -5.51 -16.67
N ARG A 425 -11.87 -4.80 -17.01
CA ARG A 425 -13.05 -5.38 -17.68
C ARG A 425 -12.88 -5.32 -19.19
N ASN A 426 -12.83 -6.48 -19.84
CA ASN A 426 -12.49 -6.59 -21.27
C ASN A 426 -13.47 -5.86 -22.20
N SER A 427 -14.71 -5.64 -21.77
CA SER A 427 -15.75 -4.96 -22.56
C SER A 427 -15.75 -3.43 -22.46
N THR A 428 -15.13 -2.85 -21.42
CA THR A 428 -15.20 -1.40 -21.13
C THR A 428 -13.84 -0.74 -20.92
N GLY A 429 -12.77 -1.51 -20.67
CA GLY A 429 -11.47 -1.00 -20.24
C GLY A 429 -11.44 -0.50 -18.78
N GLU A 430 -12.58 -0.56 -18.10
CA GLU A 430 -12.77 -0.17 -16.69
C GLU A 430 -11.84 -0.98 -15.77
N ARG A 431 -11.13 -0.29 -14.89
CA ARG A 431 -10.25 -0.89 -13.88
C ARG A 431 -10.83 -0.69 -12.49
N GLY A 432 -10.69 -1.69 -11.64
CA GLY A 432 -11.19 -1.65 -10.28
C GLY A 432 -10.60 -2.75 -9.41
N GLU A 433 -11.14 -2.89 -8.19
CA GLU A 433 -10.71 -3.93 -7.27
C GLU A 433 -11.86 -4.61 -6.52
N LEU A 434 -11.88 -5.94 -6.57
CA LEU A 434 -12.89 -6.76 -5.91
C LEU A 434 -12.30 -7.54 -4.73
N SER A 435 -13.09 -7.60 -3.66
CA SER A 435 -12.94 -8.58 -2.58
C SER A 435 -13.39 -9.95 -3.05
N CYS A 436 -12.48 -10.92 -3.03
CA CYS A 436 -12.76 -12.35 -3.17
C CYS A 436 -13.21 -13.01 -1.85
N GLY A 437 -13.53 -12.20 -0.84
CA GLY A 437 -13.89 -12.62 0.51
C GLY A 437 -12.83 -12.24 1.55
N TRP A 438 -13.29 -12.21 2.79
CA TRP A 438 -12.54 -11.70 3.94
C TRP A 438 -12.55 -12.70 5.11
N ALA A 439 -11.62 -12.54 6.03
CA ALA A 439 -11.56 -13.31 7.26
C ALA A 439 -11.10 -12.47 8.44
N PHE A 440 -11.69 -12.71 9.61
CA PHE A 440 -11.34 -12.03 10.86
C PHE A 440 -10.78 -13.02 11.89
N GLN A 441 -9.63 -12.68 12.47
CA GLN A 441 -8.97 -13.48 13.51
C GLN A 441 -8.68 -12.62 14.74
N LYS A 442 -9.54 -12.71 15.77
CA LYS A 442 -9.31 -12.09 17.09
C LYS A 442 -7.95 -12.50 17.66
N LEU A 443 -7.28 -11.56 18.33
CA LEU A 443 -5.98 -11.78 18.97
C LEU A 443 -6.08 -12.26 20.42
N PHE A 444 -7.26 -12.13 21.03
CA PHE A 444 -7.55 -12.54 22.40
C PHE A 444 -8.82 -13.39 22.45
N THR A 445 -8.92 -14.29 23.42
CA THR A 445 -10.17 -15.00 23.75
C THR A 445 -11.12 -14.08 24.52
N SER A 446 -12.37 -14.52 24.71
CA SER A 446 -13.35 -13.87 25.61
C SER A 446 -12.79 -13.59 27.00
N ASP A 447 -11.89 -14.45 27.48
CA ASP A 447 -11.26 -14.38 28.80
C ASP A 447 -10.02 -13.47 28.83
N GLY A 448 -9.79 -12.71 27.75
CA GLY A 448 -8.65 -11.78 27.60
C GLY A 448 -7.31 -12.45 27.33
N MET A 449 -7.25 -13.77 27.15
CA MET A 449 -6.00 -14.50 26.96
C MET A 449 -5.54 -14.46 25.49
N PRO A 450 -4.24 -14.24 25.19
CA PRO A 450 -3.75 -14.14 23.81
C PRO A 450 -3.87 -15.48 23.08
N VAL A 451 -4.29 -15.43 21.81
CA VAL A 451 -4.49 -16.65 21.00
C VAL A 451 -3.17 -17.40 20.73
N PRO A 452 -3.17 -18.75 20.65
CA PRO A 452 -1.94 -19.52 20.49
C PRO A 452 -1.14 -19.17 19.22
N SER A 453 0.19 -19.10 19.33
CA SER A 453 1.09 -18.98 18.17
C SER A 453 1.16 -20.28 17.36
N LYS A 454 0.17 -20.50 16.49
CA LYS A 454 0.03 -21.68 15.62
C LYS A 454 -0.30 -21.30 14.18
N MET A 455 -0.51 -22.31 13.34
CA MET A 455 -1.13 -22.16 12.03
C MET A 455 -2.65 -22.14 12.18
N TYR A 456 -3.30 -21.26 11.43
CA TYR A 456 -4.74 -21.04 11.38
C TYR A 456 -5.20 -21.27 9.94
N GLU A 457 -6.31 -22.00 9.82
CA GLU A 457 -7.02 -22.22 8.58
C GLU A 457 -8.32 -21.43 8.70
N LEU A 458 -8.36 -20.25 8.05
CA LEU A 458 -9.45 -19.30 8.14
C LEU A 458 -10.37 -19.51 6.94
N LEU A 459 -11.63 -19.84 7.20
CA LEU A 459 -12.68 -19.80 6.18
C LEU A 459 -12.92 -18.34 5.79
N LEU A 460 -13.17 -18.11 4.50
CA LEU A 460 -13.53 -16.80 4.00
C LEU A 460 -15.04 -16.60 4.03
N ASN A 461 -15.45 -15.42 4.46
CA ASN A 461 -16.82 -14.91 4.30
C ASN A 461 -16.89 -14.13 2.98
N GLY A 462 -18.03 -14.17 2.31
CA GLY A 462 -18.33 -13.24 1.22
C GLY A 462 -18.78 -11.89 1.78
N GLY A 463 -19.17 -10.99 0.88
CA GLY A 463 -19.67 -9.68 1.28
C GLY A 463 -18.56 -8.73 1.76
N THR A 464 -18.95 -7.64 2.39
CA THR A 464 -18.03 -6.73 3.10
C THR A 464 -17.74 -7.23 4.53
N PRO A 465 -16.66 -6.77 5.20
CA PRO A 465 -16.36 -7.07 6.61
C PRO A 465 -17.45 -6.70 7.64
N TYR A 466 -18.48 -5.96 7.20
CA TYR A 466 -19.59 -5.48 8.02
C TYR A 466 -20.88 -6.27 7.76
N GLU A 467 -20.96 -7.02 6.66
CA GLU A 467 -22.04 -7.94 6.34
C GLU A 467 -21.88 -9.28 7.09
N ARG A 468 -23.00 -9.90 7.46
CA ARG A 468 -23.02 -11.20 8.15
C ARG A 468 -23.74 -12.25 7.29
N GLY A 469 -23.22 -13.48 7.27
CA GLY A 469 -23.87 -14.63 6.64
C GLY A 469 -23.73 -14.74 5.12
N VAL A 470 -23.02 -13.83 4.45
CA VAL A 470 -22.78 -13.90 3.00
C VAL A 470 -21.76 -15.00 2.67
N GLU A 471 -22.15 -15.96 1.84
CA GLU A 471 -21.23 -17.00 1.31
C GLU A 471 -20.42 -16.46 0.13
N VAL A 472 -19.11 -16.77 0.05
CA VAL A 472 -18.25 -16.33 -1.07
C VAL A 472 -18.73 -16.89 -2.42
N ASP A 473 -19.14 -18.15 -2.46
CA ASP A 473 -19.72 -18.80 -3.64
C ASP A 473 -20.88 -19.74 -3.23
N PRO A 474 -22.14 -19.27 -3.30
CA PRO A 474 -23.33 -20.08 -3.01
C PRO A 474 -23.53 -21.29 -3.93
N SER A 475 -22.75 -21.44 -5.01
CA SER A 475 -22.78 -22.66 -5.84
C SER A 475 -22.17 -23.87 -5.12
N ILE A 476 -21.28 -23.64 -4.16
CA ILE A 476 -20.64 -24.68 -3.33
C ILE A 476 -21.69 -25.34 -2.42
N SER A 477 -22.47 -24.52 -1.71
CA SER A 477 -23.53 -24.97 -0.82
C SER A 477 -24.73 -25.55 -1.58
N ARG A 478 -25.15 -24.96 -2.70
CA ARG A 478 -26.22 -25.51 -3.57
C ARG A 478 -25.89 -26.87 -4.18
N ARG A 479 -24.61 -27.23 -4.30
CA ARG A 479 -24.15 -28.56 -4.75
C ARG A 479 -23.97 -29.57 -3.61
N ALA A 480 -24.30 -29.23 -2.37
CA ALA A 480 -24.18 -30.11 -1.21
C ALA A 480 -25.43 -31.00 -1.05
N GLY A 481 -25.30 -32.30 -1.34
CA GLY A 481 -26.33 -33.28 -0.99
C GLY A 481 -26.45 -33.49 0.53
N SER A 482 -27.63 -33.92 1.00
CA SER A 482 -28.01 -34.10 2.42
C SER A 482 -27.21 -35.16 3.22
N GLY A 483 -26.13 -35.71 2.67
CA GLY A 483 -25.33 -36.76 3.31
C GLY A 483 -24.13 -36.23 4.09
N VAL A 484 -23.85 -36.77 5.27
CA VAL A 484 -22.70 -36.40 6.13
C VAL A 484 -21.37 -36.44 5.36
N LEU A 485 -21.14 -37.48 4.54
CA LEU A 485 -19.94 -37.58 3.69
C LEU A 485 -19.85 -36.41 2.68
N HIS A 486 -21.00 -35.98 2.15
CA HIS A 486 -21.08 -34.87 1.22
C HIS A 486 -20.77 -33.54 1.90
N GLN A 487 -21.22 -33.35 3.15
CA GLN A 487 -20.91 -32.18 3.97
C GLN A 487 -19.40 -32.04 4.23
N PHE A 488 -18.70 -33.15 4.50
CA PHE A 488 -17.22 -33.16 4.59
C PHE A 488 -16.52 -32.83 3.26
N ILE A 489 -17.11 -33.20 2.11
CA ILE A 489 -16.58 -32.83 0.78
C ILE A 489 -16.82 -31.34 0.49
N THR A 490 -17.98 -30.80 0.87
CA THR A 490 -18.32 -29.38 0.73
C THR A 490 -17.39 -28.49 1.58
N LEU A 491 -17.12 -28.87 2.83
CA LEU A 491 -16.14 -28.17 3.69
C LEU A 491 -14.74 -28.09 3.07
N LYS A 492 -14.28 -29.13 2.36
CA LYS A 492 -12.99 -29.12 1.66
C LYS A 492 -12.96 -28.26 0.39
N LYS A 493 -14.12 -27.79 -0.09
CA LYS A 493 -14.24 -26.91 -1.26
C LYS A 493 -14.40 -25.44 -0.90
N GLN A 494 -14.62 -25.11 0.37
CA GLN A 494 -14.78 -23.72 0.80
C GLN A 494 -13.48 -22.92 0.60
N PRO A 495 -13.56 -21.63 0.23
CA PRO A 495 -12.40 -20.75 0.10
C PRO A 495 -11.72 -20.54 1.47
N VAL A 496 -10.40 -20.62 1.48
CA VAL A 496 -9.60 -20.66 2.71
C VAL A 496 -8.33 -19.83 2.60
N LEU A 497 -8.04 -19.06 3.65
CA LEU A 497 -6.76 -18.40 3.90
C LEU A 497 -5.96 -19.14 4.97
N LEU A 498 -4.69 -19.44 4.68
CA LEU A 498 -3.75 -20.03 5.64
C LEU A 498 -2.83 -18.97 6.22
N VAL A 499 -2.95 -18.73 7.53
CA VAL A 499 -2.15 -17.76 8.27
C VAL A 499 -1.36 -18.48 9.36
N LYS A 500 -0.19 -17.99 9.73
CA LYS A 500 0.58 -18.50 10.87
C LYS A 500 1.03 -17.37 11.78
N LEU A 501 0.58 -17.40 13.03
CA LEU A 501 0.99 -16.45 14.06
C LEU A 501 2.25 -16.96 14.76
N ARG A 502 3.21 -16.06 15.01
CA ARG A 502 4.50 -16.38 15.66
C ARG A 502 4.88 -15.32 16.67
N SER A 503 5.25 -15.77 17.87
CA SER A 503 5.91 -14.93 18.87
C SER A 503 7.27 -14.42 18.37
N LEU A 504 7.59 -13.18 18.75
CA LEU A 504 8.89 -12.57 18.52
C LEU A 504 9.96 -13.11 19.48
N SER A 505 11.20 -13.22 18.99
CA SER A 505 12.37 -13.43 19.85
C SER A 505 12.69 -12.16 20.64
N THR A 506 13.38 -12.26 21.79
CA THR A 506 13.76 -11.10 22.61
C THR A 506 14.44 -10.01 21.77
N GLN A 507 15.50 -10.38 21.04
CA GLN A 507 16.21 -9.47 20.12
C GLN A 507 15.27 -8.80 19.10
N SER A 508 14.29 -9.55 18.57
CA SER A 508 13.32 -8.98 17.62
C SER A 508 12.32 -8.03 18.30
N LYS A 509 11.95 -8.28 19.56
CA LYS A 509 11.11 -7.36 20.34
C LYS A 509 11.88 -6.07 20.65
N ASP A 510 13.12 -6.18 21.13
CA ASP A 510 13.94 -5.03 21.48
C ASP A 510 14.15 -4.08 20.28
N ILE A 511 14.37 -4.66 19.10
CA ILE A 511 14.47 -3.94 17.82
C ILE A 511 13.12 -3.31 17.43
N LEU A 512 12.02 -4.08 17.44
CA LEU A 512 10.70 -3.57 17.05
C LEU A 512 10.15 -2.51 18.02
N ASN A 513 10.57 -2.52 19.29
CA ASN A 513 10.17 -1.53 20.29
C ASN A 513 10.68 -0.10 19.98
N LEU A 514 11.58 0.06 19.01
CA LEU A 514 12.00 1.37 18.49
C LEU A 514 11.03 1.95 17.44
N LEU A 515 10.06 1.15 16.96
CA LEU A 515 9.04 1.59 16.00
C LEU A 515 7.77 2.10 16.71
N PRO A 516 6.92 2.90 16.03
CA PRO A 516 5.63 3.37 16.53
C PRO A 516 4.78 2.28 17.19
N GLU A 517 3.91 2.70 18.12
CA GLU A 517 3.13 1.76 18.95
C GLU A 517 2.15 0.91 18.13
N THR A 518 1.60 1.47 17.05
CA THR A 518 0.76 0.75 16.09
C THR A 518 1.36 0.86 14.69
N LEU A 519 1.77 -0.27 14.12
CA LEU A 519 2.32 -0.35 12.76
C LEU A 519 2.30 -1.81 12.27
N ILE A 520 1.92 -2.01 11.02
CA ILE A 520 2.10 -3.27 10.27
C ILE A 520 3.06 -3.01 9.12
N GLY A 521 4.03 -3.90 8.92
CA GLY A 521 4.93 -3.81 7.78
C GLY A 521 5.70 -5.09 7.50
N SER A 522 6.41 -5.11 6.38
CA SER A 522 7.24 -6.26 6.01
C SER A 522 8.45 -6.40 6.94
N MET A 523 8.76 -7.63 7.34
CA MET A 523 9.97 -7.96 8.11
C MET A 523 11.25 -7.53 7.39
N CYS A 524 11.26 -7.35 6.07
CA CYS A 524 12.44 -6.94 5.31
C CYS A 524 12.81 -5.45 5.45
N TYR A 525 11.92 -4.62 5.97
CA TYR A 525 12.12 -3.16 6.08
C TYR A 525 12.48 -2.66 7.49
N ILE A 526 12.38 -3.51 8.52
CA ILE A 526 12.53 -3.13 9.94
C ILE A 526 13.75 -2.24 10.20
N HIS A 527 14.92 -2.56 9.61
CA HIS A 527 16.13 -1.77 9.83
C HIS A 527 16.06 -0.36 9.23
N LEU A 528 15.44 -0.19 8.06
CA LEU A 528 15.27 1.11 7.40
C LEU A 528 14.29 1.99 8.19
N LEU A 529 13.17 1.41 8.62
CA LEU A 529 12.16 2.09 9.45
C LEU A 529 12.74 2.53 10.80
N ILE A 530 13.65 1.75 11.38
CA ILE A 530 14.35 2.12 12.63
C ILE A 530 15.34 3.26 12.40
N PHE A 531 16.10 3.26 11.31
CA PHE A 531 16.98 4.40 11.00
C PHE A 531 16.19 5.70 10.85
N TYR A 532 15.10 5.69 10.07
CA TYR A 532 14.18 6.83 9.98
C TYR A 532 13.68 7.26 11.37
N ARG A 533 13.15 6.33 12.17
CA ARG A 533 12.57 6.66 13.49
C ARG A 533 13.62 7.14 14.51
N GLN A 534 14.88 6.71 14.38
CA GLN A 534 15.99 7.22 15.18
C GLN A 534 16.42 8.63 14.75
N ILE A 535 16.57 8.89 13.44
CA ILE A 535 16.87 10.22 12.89
C ILE A 535 15.77 11.22 13.25
N LEU A 536 14.51 10.79 13.19
CA LEU A 536 13.36 11.57 13.65
C LEU A 536 13.47 11.92 15.14
N GLY A 537 13.93 10.97 15.97
CA GLY A 537 14.21 11.20 17.39
C GLY A 537 15.37 12.15 17.64
N ASP A 538 16.45 12.06 16.86
CA ASP A 538 17.58 13.01 16.95
C ASP A 538 17.10 14.43 16.61
N ALA A 539 16.49 14.60 15.43
CA ALA A 539 16.05 15.89 14.91
C ALA A 539 14.95 16.54 15.78
N LEU A 540 14.02 15.76 16.35
CA LEU A 540 12.93 16.30 17.16
C LEU A 540 13.27 16.48 18.64
N LEU A 541 14.12 15.62 19.23
CA LEU A 541 14.33 15.59 20.69
C LEU A 541 15.75 15.93 21.17
N LYS A 542 16.76 15.82 20.30
CA LYS A 542 18.18 15.98 20.68
C LYS A 542 18.81 17.23 20.08
N GLU A 543 18.51 17.53 18.82
CA GLU A 543 19.18 18.58 18.04
C GLU A 543 18.49 19.94 18.15
N ARG A 544 17.24 19.99 18.63
CA ARG A 544 16.49 21.24 18.81
C ARG A 544 17.02 22.05 20.00
N ILE A 545 17.40 23.30 19.74
CA ILE A 545 17.80 24.27 20.76
C ILE A 545 16.61 24.64 21.66
N ASN A 546 15.41 24.74 21.08
CA ASN A 546 14.17 25.02 21.80
C ASN A 546 13.08 24.00 21.41
N MET A 547 12.55 23.26 22.39
CA MET A 547 11.48 22.29 22.16
C MET A 547 10.13 22.95 21.82
N GLN A 548 9.96 24.24 22.14
CA GLN A 548 8.76 25.04 21.86
C GLN A 548 8.80 25.76 20.49
N SER A 549 9.89 25.62 19.73
CA SER A 549 9.93 26.12 18.35
C SER A 549 8.95 25.32 17.47
N ALA A 550 8.43 25.96 16.43
CA ALA A 550 7.64 25.36 15.37
C ALA A 550 8.38 25.41 14.01
N ASP A 551 9.68 25.71 14.02
CA ASP A 551 10.47 25.94 12.79
C ASP A 551 10.59 24.66 11.95
N LEU A 552 10.51 24.82 10.63
CA LEU A 552 10.72 23.76 9.65
C LEU A 552 12.12 23.15 9.80
N ILE A 553 12.19 21.83 9.80
CA ILE A 553 13.45 21.10 10.01
C ILE A 553 14.04 20.76 8.63
N CYS A 554 15.20 21.33 8.30
CA CYS A 554 15.92 20.99 7.07
C CYS A 554 16.53 19.58 7.16
N ASN A 555 15.74 18.57 6.78
CA ASN A 555 16.13 17.17 6.75
C ASN A 555 15.37 16.42 5.63
N PRO A 556 15.95 16.33 4.41
CA PRO A 556 15.31 15.63 3.28
C PRO A 556 14.94 14.17 3.53
N VAL A 557 15.64 13.46 4.44
CA VAL A 557 15.25 12.10 4.83
C VAL A 557 13.93 12.12 5.59
N LEU A 558 13.73 13.08 6.50
CA LEU A 558 12.48 13.19 7.26
C LEU A 558 11.31 13.65 6.41
N ALA A 559 11.53 14.61 5.50
CA ALA A 559 10.53 15.10 4.57
C ALA A 559 10.05 14.02 3.58
N THR A 560 10.97 13.26 2.98
CA THR A 560 10.63 12.40 1.82
C THR A 560 10.48 10.90 2.14
N PHE A 561 11.06 10.39 3.23
CA PHE A 561 10.98 8.96 3.57
C PHE A 561 9.54 8.44 3.80
N PRO A 562 8.59 9.19 4.41
CA PRO A 562 7.21 8.74 4.55
C PRO A 562 6.56 8.40 3.20
N GLN A 563 6.69 9.30 2.21
CA GLN A 563 6.17 9.07 0.85
C GLN A 563 6.85 7.87 0.17
N LEU A 564 8.15 7.69 0.39
CA LEU A 564 8.91 6.56 -0.13
C LEU A 564 8.47 5.21 0.46
N VAL A 565 8.01 5.16 1.71
CA VAL A 565 7.52 3.92 2.34
C VAL A 565 6.27 3.37 1.66
N ASP A 566 5.44 4.24 1.07
CA ASP A 566 4.26 3.83 0.29
C ASP A 566 4.62 3.39 -1.14
N GLN A 567 5.90 3.43 -1.55
CA GLN A 567 6.41 2.93 -2.85
C GLN A 567 7.33 1.70 -2.65
N PRO A 568 6.81 0.46 -2.78
CA PRO A 568 7.56 -0.76 -2.44
C PRO A 568 8.83 -0.98 -3.24
N ASP A 569 8.88 -0.49 -4.49
CA ASP A 569 10.02 -0.61 -5.40
C ASP A 569 11.18 0.33 -5.03
N LEU A 570 10.89 1.56 -4.61
CA LEU A 570 11.90 2.48 -4.04
C LEU A 570 12.37 2.00 -2.65
N MET A 571 11.48 1.48 -1.81
CA MET A 571 11.90 0.84 -0.56
C MET A 571 12.77 -0.41 -0.79
N ASP A 572 12.52 -1.18 -1.86
CA ASP A 572 13.40 -2.27 -2.27
C ASP A 572 14.74 -1.78 -2.85
N ALA A 573 14.75 -0.66 -3.56
CA ALA A 573 15.96 0.02 -4.03
C ALA A 573 16.86 0.42 -2.85
N LEU A 574 16.30 1.15 -1.87
CA LEU A 574 16.98 1.55 -0.64
C LEU A 574 17.46 0.33 0.15
N ARG A 575 16.62 -0.70 0.30
CA ARG A 575 16.98 -1.96 0.96
C ARG A 575 18.15 -2.66 0.28
N SER A 576 18.21 -2.64 -1.06
CA SER A 576 19.32 -3.23 -1.81
C SER A 576 20.60 -2.41 -1.68
N ALA A 577 20.53 -1.09 -1.81
CA ALA A 577 21.66 -0.18 -1.66
C ALA A 577 22.28 -0.27 -0.26
N TRP A 578 21.43 -0.26 0.79
CA TRP A 578 21.85 -0.50 2.16
C TRP A 578 22.50 -1.87 2.33
N ALA A 579 21.87 -2.95 1.85
CA ALA A 579 22.41 -4.30 1.99
C ALA A 579 23.73 -4.51 1.23
N ASP A 580 24.02 -3.73 0.20
CA ASP A 580 25.30 -3.77 -0.51
C ASP A 580 26.39 -3.01 0.26
N ARG A 581 26.13 -1.77 0.72
CA ARG A 581 27.09 -1.01 1.55
C ARG A 581 27.35 -1.71 2.89
N GLU A 582 26.32 -2.25 3.56
CA GLU A 582 26.44 -2.93 4.86
C GLU A 582 27.35 -4.18 4.79
N ARG A 583 27.45 -4.86 3.64
CA ARG A 583 28.34 -6.03 3.49
C ARG A 583 29.83 -5.68 3.61
N ASN A 584 30.20 -4.45 3.25
CA ASN A 584 31.58 -3.99 3.20
C ASN A 584 32.06 -3.41 4.54
N LEU A 585 31.15 -3.16 5.49
CA LEU A 585 31.48 -2.55 6.78
C LEU A 585 32.25 -3.49 7.73
N ARG A 586 33.21 -2.90 8.44
CA ARG A 586 33.99 -3.52 9.50
C ARG A 586 33.13 -3.80 10.73
N ARG A 587 33.58 -4.72 11.58
CA ARG A 587 32.87 -5.08 12.83
C ARG A 587 32.79 -3.94 13.86
N SER A 588 33.68 -2.97 13.79
CA SER A 588 33.65 -1.73 14.59
C SER A 588 32.54 -0.81 14.11
N GLU A 589 32.53 -0.48 12.82
CA GLU A 589 31.51 0.34 12.14
C GLU A 589 30.10 -0.22 12.38
N LYS A 590 29.90 -1.54 12.26
CA LYS A 590 28.61 -2.20 12.56
C LYS A 590 28.14 -2.12 14.02
N ARG A 591 28.96 -1.61 14.94
CA ARG A 591 28.59 -1.39 16.35
C ARG A 591 28.40 0.08 16.68
N ASP A 592 28.91 0.98 15.85
CA ASP A 592 28.78 2.42 16.01
C ASP A 592 27.44 2.87 15.43
N ARG A 593 26.54 3.31 16.31
CA ARG A 593 25.18 3.71 15.94
C ARG A 593 25.15 5.06 15.22
N GLU A 594 26.02 5.99 15.60
CA GLU A 594 26.07 7.33 14.98
C GLU A 594 26.63 7.18 13.56
N PHE A 595 27.72 6.42 13.40
CA PHE A 595 28.26 6.07 12.07
C PHE A 595 27.20 5.40 11.16
N LEU A 596 26.44 4.43 11.68
CA LEU A 596 25.41 3.75 10.89
C LEU A 596 24.26 4.68 10.47
N LYS A 597 23.85 5.64 11.31
CA LYS A 597 22.86 6.67 10.94
C LYS A 597 23.40 7.59 9.84
N SER A 598 24.61 8.13 10.00
CA SER A 598 25.23 8.99 8.97
C SER A 598 25.42 8.25 7.64
N LEU A 599 25.82 6.98 7.69
CA LEU A 599 25.90 6.13 6.49
C LEU A 599 24.53 5.86 5.88
N PHE A 600 23.47 5.68 6.67
CA PHE A 600 22.12 5.50 6.15
C PHE A 600 21.63 6.75 5.40
N VAL A 601 21.88 7.95 5.95
CA VAL A 601 21.59 9.23 5.26
C VAL A 601 22.35 9.32 3.93
N LEU A 602 23.65 9.00 3.92
CA LEU A 602 24.43 8.97 2.68
C LEU A 602 23.86 7.97 1.65
N VAL A 603 23.52 6.75 2.08
CA VAL A 603 22.91 5.73 1.23
C VAL A 603 21.56 6.19 0.68
N TYR A 604 20.74 6.89 1.47
CA TYR A 604 19.48 7.43 1.02
C TYR A 604 19.66 8.44 -0.13
N HIS A 605 20.62 9.37 0.02
CA HIS A 605 20.99 10.34 -1.00
C HIS A 605 21.64 9.72 -2.24
N ASP A 606 22.45 8.67 -2.08
CA ASP A 606 23.11 7.97 -3.20
C ASP A 606 22.16 7.07 -4.01
N SER A 607 20.99 6.70 -3.47
CA SER A 607 20.17 5.61 -4.02
C SER A 607 18.74 5.97 -4.39
N VAL A 608 18.01 6.75 -3.57
CA VAL A 608 16.56 6.93 -3.76
C VAL A 608 16.08 8.37 -3.75
N PHE A 609 16.76 9.27 -3.04
CA PHE A 609 16.41 10.70 -3.07
C PHE A 609 16.42 11.29 -4.51
N PRO A 610 17.42 11.01 -5.36
CA PRO A 610 17.43 11.49 -6.75
C PRO A 610 16.34 10.86 -7.64
N LEU A 611 15.86 9.66 -7.28
CA LEU A 611 14.82 8.95 -8.02
C LEU A 611 13.43 9.52 -7.75
N LEU A 612 13.17 10.02 -6.54
CA LEU A 612 11.89 10.70 -6.20
C LEU A 612 11.65 11.93 -7.08
N GLN A 613 12.72 12.64 -7.45
CA GLN A 613 12.69 13.86 -8.26
C GLN A 613 13.09 13.66 -9.72
N SER A 614 13.26 12.42 -10.17
CA SER A 614 13.57 12.14 -11.57
C SER A 614 12.30 12.21 -12.42
N THR A 615 12.35 12.97 -13.51
CA THR A 615 11.30 12.97 -14.55
C THR A 615 11.21 11.62 -15.27
N PHE A 616 12.34 10.88 -15.34
CA PHE A 616 12.43 9.57 -15.99
C PHE A 616 11.79 8.44 -15.20
N LEU A 617 11.45 8.64 -13.93
CA LEU A 617 10.74 7.63 -13.12
C LEU A 617 9.23 7.85 -13.24
N PRO A 618 8.46 6.99 -13.95
CA PRO A 618 7.01 7.14 -14.05
C PRO A 618 6.34 7.06 -12.69
N SER A 619 5.13 7.61 -12.54
CA SER A 619 4.35 7.47 -11.30
C SER A 619 4.11 6.00 -10.94
N TYR A 620 4.16 5.68 -9.64
CA TYR A 620 3.89 4.33 -9.17
C TYR A 620 2.41 3.99 -9.41
N LYS A 621 2.15 2.91 -10.15
CA LYS A 621 0.80 2.43 -10.47
C LYS A 621 0.68 0.97 -10.07
N TRP A 622 -0.24 0.69 -9.16
CA TRP A 622 -0.48 -0.65 -8.66
C TRP A 622 -0.99 -1.59 -9.75
N ALA A 623 -0.43 -2.80 -9.83
CA ALA A 623 -0.87 -3.87 -10.73
C ALA A 623 -0.76 -3.58 -12.23
N GLU A 624 0.00 -2.55 -12.62
CA GLU A 624 0.31 -2.24 -14.02
C GLU A 624 1.72 -2.74 -14.37
N GLU A 625 1.80 -3.95 -14.94
CA GLU A 625 3.08 -4.65 -15.19
C GLU A 625 4.05 -3.83 -16.05
N GLU A 626 3.56 -3.09 -17.05
CA GLU A 626 4.39 -2.22 -17.90
C GLU A 626 5.01 -1.05 -17.12
N SER A 627 4.22 -0.40 -16.25
CA SER A 627 4.71 0.70 -15.40
C SER A 627 5.69 0.20 -14.35
N GLU A 628 5.37 -0.91 -13.67
CA GLU A 628 6.26 -1.56 -12.71
C GLU A 628 7.58 -2.01 -13.38
N ALA A 629 7.53 -2.56 -14.59
CA ALA A 629 8.71 -2.94 -15.38
C ALA A 629 9.51 -1.73 -15.89
N CYS A 630 8.85 -0.61 -16.19
CA CYS A 630 9.51 0.63 -16.58
C CYS A 630 10.26 1.25 -15.40
N ARG A 631 9.57 1.45 -14.27
CA ARG A 631 10.16 1.93 -13.01
C ARG A 631 11.32 1.04 -12.57
N TRP A 632 11.16 -0.29 -12.61
CA TRP A 632 12.23 -1.22 -12.24
C TRP A 632 13.50 -1.04 -13.09
N ARG A 633 13.38 -0.83 -14.41
CA ARG A 633 14.53 -0.56 -15.29
C ARG A 633 15.25 0.72 -14.89
N VAL A 634 14.50 1.83 -14.74
CA VAL A 634 15.05 3.15 -14.35
C VAL A 634 15.78 3.07 -13.01
N ILE A 635 15.15 2.44 -12.00
CA ILE A 635 15.74 2.20 -10.67
C ILE A 635 17.01 1.36 -10.79
N ALA A 636 16.98 0.24 -11.53
CA ALA A 636 18.12 -0.68 -11.64
C ALA A 636 19.31 -0.05 -12.40
N ASP A 637 19.03 0.76 -13.42
CA ASP A 637 20.03 1.50 -14.18
C ASP A 637 20.67 2.61 -13.34
N PHE A 638 19.86 3.39 -12.60
CA PHE A 638 20.35 4.40 -11.67
C PHE A 638 21.24 3.79 -10.58
N LEU A 639 20.77 2.73 -9.90
CA LEU A 639 21.56 2.03 -8.89
C LEU A 639 22.82 1.35 -9.45
N ARG A 640 22.88 1.04 -10.75
CA ARG A 640 24.10 0.59 -11.39
C ARG A 640 25.08 1.76 -11.56
N LYS A 641 24.66 2.85 -12.22
CA LYS A 641 25.48 4.05 -12.43
C LYS A 641 26.02 4.62 -11.10
N SER A 642 25.17 4.74 -10.08
CA SER A 642 25.56 5.22 -8.74
C SER A 642 26.64 4.32 -8.08
N ARG A 643 26.59 3.00 -8.26
CA ARG A 643 27.63 2.07 -7.76
C ARG A 643 28.93 2.13 -8.57
N GLU A 644 28.87 2.42 -9.86
CA GLU A 644 30.05 2.55 -10.74
C GLU A 644 30.81 3.85 -10.47
N ASN A 645 30.09 4.92 -10.08
CA ASN A 645 30.63 6.27 -9.87
C ASN A 645 30.82 6.65 -8.38
N ASP A 646 30.69 5.66 -7.48
CA ASP A 646 30.73 5.80 -6.00
C ASP A 646 29.79 6.87 -5.40
N GLY A 647 28.63 7.08 -6.01
CA GLY A 647 27.55 7.92 -5.48
C GLY A 647 26.64 8.50 -6.56
N ALA A 648 25.61 9.24 -6.12
CA ALA A 648 24.64 9.85 -7.04
C ALA A 648 25.15 11.11 -7.78
N LEU A 649 26.23 11.74 -7.30
CA LEU A 649 26.65 13.09 -7.73
C LEU A 649 26.86 13.22 -9.25
N GLN A 650 27.55 12.25 -9.88
CA GLN A 650 27.75 12.29 -11.34
C GLN A 650 26.44 12.14 -12.12
N SER A 651 25.44 11.46 -11.55
CA SER A 651 24.11 11.39 -12.15
C SER A 651 23.39 12.73 -12.01
N LEU A 652 23.36 13.30 -10.81
CA LEU A 652 22.72 14.59 -10.50
C LEU A 652 23.30 15.77 -11.30
N LEU A 653 24.60 15.73 -11.63
CA LEU A 653 25.29 16.78 -12.40
C LEU A 653 25.32 16.52 -13.92
N SER A 654 24.74 15.40 -14.39
CA SER A 654 24.73 15.10 -15.83
C SER A 654 23.62 15.88 -16.53
N SER A 655 23.94 16.59 -17.61
CA SER A 655 22.96 17.24 -18.49
C SER A 655 22.02 16.27 -19.20
N GLU A 656 22.31 14.97 -19.18
CA GLU A 656 21.40 13.92 -19.66
C GLU A 656 20.25 13.62 -18.69
N ASN A 657 20.39 13.99 -17.40
CA ASN A 657 19.39 13.71 -16.39
C ASN A 657 18.53 14.97 -16.13
N THR A 658 17.24 14.89 -16.45
CA THR A 658 16.27 15.90 -16.08
C THR A 658 15.63 15.55 -14.74
N HIS A 659 15.41 16.59 -13.94
CA HIS A 659 14.82 16.53 -12.62
C HIS A 659 13.63 17.49 -12.58
N LYS A 660 12.70 17.27 -11.66
CA LYS A 660 11.64 18.24 -11.37
C LYS A 660 12.24 19.56 -10.91
N ALA A 661 11.49 20.65 -11.05
CA ALA A 661 11.83 21.91 -10.41
C ALA A 661 11.93 21.68 -8.90
N PHE A 662 12.97 22.24 -8.28
CA PHE A 662 13.24 22.07 -6.86
C PHE A 662 12.14 22.71 -6.01
N ASP A 663 11.53 21.92 -5.13
CA ASP A 663 10.62 22.41 -4.09
C ASP A 663 11.31 22.38 -2.72
N ILE A 664 11.12 23.44 -1.93
CA ILE A 664 11.63 23.52 -0.56
C ILE A 664 11.00 22.46 0.36
N SER A 665 9.78 21.99 0.05
CA SER A 665 9.11 20.90 0.77
C SER A 665 9.92 19.59 0.77
N GLU A 666 10.78 19.39 -0.22
CA GLU A 666 11.67 18.22 -0.31
C GLU A 666 12.73 18.19 0.79
N LEU A 667 13.08 19.35 1.36
CA LEU A 667 14.05 19.51 2.44
C LEU A 667 13.38 19.85 3.77
N ALA A 668 12.26 20.56 3.74
CA ALA A 668 11.58 21.10 4.91
C ALA A 668 10.59 20.09 5.52
N TYR A 669 11.01 19.41 6.59
CA TYR A 669 10.13 18.58 7.40
C TYR A 669 9.31 19.47 8.36
N ASP A 670 8.04 19.67 8.04
CA ASP A 670 7.04 20.23 8.96
C ASP A 670 6.47 19.13 9.86
N PHE A 671 6.96 19.03 11.09
CA PHE A 671 6.42 18.06 12.04
C PHE A 671 5.02 18.42 12.54
N LEU A 672 4.52 19.65 12.41
CA LEU A 672 3.18 20.02 12.86
C LEU A 672 2.13 19.57 11.84
N GLY A 673 2.28 19.96 10.58
CA GLY A 673 1.44 19.49 9.48
C GLY A 673 1.46 17.97 9.31
N GLU A 674 2.62 17.34 9.47
CA GLU A 674 2.77 15.88 9.36
C GLU A 674 2.36 15.10 10.63
N THR A 675 2.15 15.73 11.79
CA THR A 675 1.78 14.96 12.99
C THR A 675 0.45 14.24 12.83
N ARG A 676 0.38 13.02 13.33
CA ARG A 676 -0.86 12.24 13.35
C ARG A 676 -1.91 12.97 14.18
N LYS A 677 -2.97 13.43 13.52
CA LYS A 677 -4.12 14.05 14.18
C LYS A 677 -4.74 13.05 15.16
N ASN A 678 -4.87 13.46 16.41
CA ASN A 678 -5.61 12.70 17.41
C ASN A 678 -7.08 12.70 17.01
N ASN A 679 -7.60 11.56 16.51
CA ASN A 679 -9.03 11.41 16.28
C ASN A 679 -9.75 11.63 17.64
N PRO A 680 -10.69 12.58 17.78
CA PRO A 680 -11.20 13.05 19.08
C PRO A 680 -12.15 12.07 19.78
N VAL A 681 -12.05 10.77 19.48
CA VAL A 681 -12.95 9.69 19.92
C VAL A 681 -12.14 8.54 20.58
N VAL A 682 -11.11 8.91 21.34
CA VAL A 682 -10.25 8.01 22.15
C VAL A 682 -10.27 8.46 23.61
#